data_AF-A0A1D3L3C9-F1
#
_entry.id   AF-A0A1D3L3C9-F1
#
_cell.length_a   1.000
_cell.length_b   1.000
_cell.length_c   1.000
_cell.angle_alpha   90.00
_cell.angle_beta   90.00
_cell.angle_gamma   90.00
#
_symmetry.space_group_name_H-M   'P 1'
#
loop_
_entity.id
_entity.type
_entity.pdbx_description
1 polymer ?
#
loop_
_entity_poly.entity_id
_entity_poly.type
_entity_poly.pdbx_seq_one_letter_code
_entity_poly.pdbx_strand_id
1 'polypeptide(L)'
;MVEKEQIVWNIVNKMRSGNKSYDLNSFIDFSESEGIDVTIDLLRDADRGLGVRGGGYFPPEFVLNFITSYLKNIDVDKILDPWVKVGSVLIPLTEKLKPDLSVGFIHDKTNITVINRLQKNLDIKWEIDDPNTVLDKNSKFDVIVSFPLWSPKKDRLNFNLNDGENILIFDNVEHLEMLKSLIFLKEGGTGFFILSKRFLSFRNKKNNVFANLKKFGIYIDAVLEIPNGSFSNTGVPGDLVIFKKEEPSNLFAAELSSETSYNKSLLNNLKSRKRGKIPQLGIIQDLNDYKSLNYFINENEIIKMAKMSGLSEIPILDILVDANLAKNGKDFDETPNSVYLPIIGESDTVTSIDKLKIKPQNYIQLILDENKANAEFVSTLYNTKLGRKIRKSLTSGVTIPKINKTNLLKSNCYITDIETQIETIAVDSMLNEIFTQLDLYKKDLWKWPKSNKRVRKSIELLNVGQTFDYWLQSLPYPLSSILSTCKADRNIEHKVTHLLDFFEAYSVFNATIMLSSISANKEFFDSYFSHCIKTEDEKNNWICKASFTNWNILGACLAKKTRQLLADKESKDLCLKLFGNPTKEFMNLITSAEVYNILREVEEYRNLWKGHGAIVNQEEYQKRFDILKGYLSKIRSRISFVYDDVSLILPSLMDFDEEIYNTRCKEIKGFLPFEDKEVETITPLVKNKLYIIHENQYEPVKLLPLIRIMPGPKTDNNACYFYNRYDTKENKARFLSYHFEDEAEVNLYDDDVKSVFSILMPHH
;
A
#
# COMPACT_ATOMS: atom_id res chain seq x y z
N MET A 1 -11.43 -3.79 23.59
CA MET A 1 -11.25 -2.68 22.64
C MET A 1 -12.60 -2.15 22.15
N VAL A 2 -13.49 -3.01 21.64
CA VAL A 2 -14.85 -2.67 21.16
C VAL A 2 -15.69 -1.85 22.16
N GLU A 3 -15.67 -2.20 23.45
CA GLU A 3 -16.48 -1.52 24.47
C GLU A 3 -16.02 -0.08 24.77
N LYS A 4 -14.70 0.17 24.78
CA LYS A 4 -14.12 1.52 24.98
C LYS A 4 -14.40 2.44 23.79
N GLU A 5 -14.24 1.92 22.57
CA GLU A 5 -14.53 2.66 21.34
C GLU A 5 -16.02 3.04 21.28
N GLN A 6 -16.92 2.13 21.65
CA GLN A 6 -18.36 2.40 21.70
C GLN A 6 -18.70 3.53 22.67
N ILE A 7 -18.05 3.57 23.84
CA ILE A 7 -18.22 4.64 24.83
C ILE A 7 -17.80 6.00 24.24
N VAL A 8 -16.62 6.07 23.61
CA VAL A 8 -16.11 7.29 22.97
C VAL A 8 -17.07 7.78 21.89
N TRP A 9 -17.49 6.89 20.98
CA TRP A 9 -18.40 7.26 19.89
C TRP A 9 -19.77 7.70 20.38
N ASN A 10 -20.30 7.08 21.44
CA ASN A 10 -21.54 7.51 22.06
C ASN A 10 -21.43 8.93 22.62
N ILE A 11 -20.33 9.25 23.31
CA ILE A 11 -20.06 10.60 23.82
C ILE A 11 -19.93 11.60 22.67
N VAL A 12 -19.08 11.30 21.68
CA VAL A 12 -18.84 12.17 20.52
C VAL A 12 -20.14 12.41 19.74
N ASN A 13 -20.99 11.40 19.55
CA ASN A 13 -22.28 11.55 18.88
C ASN A 13 -23.28 12.40 19.68
N LYS A 14 -23.34 12.22 21.01
CA LYS A 14 -24.15 13.09 21.88
C LYS A 14 -23.67 14.54 21.78
N MET A 15 -22.36 14.78 21.80
CA MET A 15 -21.79 16.11 21.56
C MET A 15 -22.16 16.64 20.17
N ARG A 16 -22.13 15.80 19.12
CA ARG A 16 -22.57 16.12 17.73
C ARG A 16 -24.01 16.61 17.63
N SER A 17 -24.90 16.10 18.48
CA SER A 17 -26.31 16.49 18.50
C SER A 17 -26.62 17.77 19.32
N GLY A 18 -25.69 18.21 20.20
CA GLY A 18 -26.02 19.11 21.31
C GLY A 18 -25.64 20.60 21.19
N ASN A 19 -25.18 21.10 20.04
CA ASN A 19 -24.73 22.51 19.87
C ASN A 19 -23.64 22.99 20.88
N LYS A 20 -22.90 22.06 21.53
CA LYS A 20 -21.78 22.36 22.44
C LYS A 20 -20.46 22.52 21.67
N SER A 21 -19.45 23.13 22.30
CA SER A 21 -18.07 23.19 21.76
C SER A 21 -17.52 21.77 21.49
N TYR A 22 -16.75 21.62 20.41
CA TYR A 22 -16.16 20.33 19.96
C TYR A 22 -14.65 20.32 20.16
N ASP A 23 -14.23 20.35 21.42
CA ASP A 23 -12.82 20.28 21.81
C ASP A 23 -12.59 19.20 22.87
N LEU A 24 -11.33 18.86 23.14
CA LEU A 24 -10.97 17.83 24.12
C LEU A 24 -11.40 18.21 25.54
N ASN A 25 -11.40 19.50 25.90
CA ASN A 25 -11.86 19.94 27.22
C ASN A 25 -13.34 19.59 27.43
N SER A 26 -14.17 19.89 26.44
CA SER A 26 -15.61 19.59 26.45
C SER A 26 -15.88 18.08 26.45
N PHE A 27 -15.03 17.30 25.77
CA PHE A 27 -15.10 15.83 25.82
C PHE A 27 -14.78 15.30 27.21
N ILE A 28 -13.74 15.83 27.87
CA ILE A 28 -13.39 15.44 29.23
C ILE A 28 -14.52 15.80 30.20
N ASP A 29 -15.01 17.04 30.16
CA ASP A 29 -16.12 17.50 31.01
C ASP A 29 -17.35 16.60 30.88
N PHE A 30 -17.71 16.24 29.64
CA PHE A 30 -18.83 15.36 29.38
C PHE A 30 -18.58 13.94 29.91
N SER A 31 -17.39 13.38 29.66
CA SER A 31 -17.02 12.04 30.13
C SER A 31 -17.06 11.95 31.65
N GLU A 32 -16.51 12.95 32.34
CA GLU A 32 -16.53 13.05 33.80
C GLU A 32 -17.97 13.18 34.32
N SER A 33 -18.84 13.94 33.64
CA SER A 33 -20.25 14.05 34.02
C SER A 33 -21.04 12.75 33.89
N GLU A 34 -20.60 11.83 33.04
CA GLU A 34 -21.16 10.49 32.89
C GLU A 34 -20.42 9.45 33.76
N GLY A 35 -19.49 9.88 34.63
CA GLY A 35 -18.74 9.01 35.53
C GLY A 35 -17.64 8.17 34.85
N ILE A 36 -17.19 8.59 33.66
CA ILE A 36 -16.20 7.87 32.86
C ILE A 36 -14.82 8.44 33.14
N ASP A 37 -13.90 7.57 33.58
CA ASP A 37 -12.50 7.97 33.81
C ASP A 37 -11.77 8.21 32.49
N VAL A 38 -11.30 9.44 32.29
CA VAL A 38 -10.62 9.83 31.06
C VAL A 38 -9.13 9.46 31.14
N THR A 39 -8.71 8.59 30.25
CA THR A 39 -7.31 8.18 30.06
C THR A 39 -6.74 8.79 28.78
N ILE A 40 -5.41 8.78 28.64
CA ILE A 40 -4.76 9.28 27.44
C ILE A 40 -5.13 8.48 26.18
N ASP A 41 -5.38 7.18 26.32
CA ASP A 41 -5.85 6.34 25.22
C ASP A 41 -7.30 6.68 24.85
N LEU A 42 -8.16 6.94 25.84
CA LEU A 42 -9.53 7.40 25.60
C LEU A 42 -9.54 8.75 24.85
N LEU A 43 -8.65 9.67 25.21
CA LEU A 43 -8.53 10.96 24.50
C LEU A 43 -7.91 10.82 23.11
N ARG A 44 -6.99 9.87 22.89
CA ARG A 44 -6.47 9.56 21.55
C ARG A 44 -7.61 9.07 20.65
N ASP A 45 -8.48 8.20 21.16
CA ASP A 45 -9.65 7.71 20.42
C ASP A 45 -10.71 8.81 20.24
N ALA A 46 -10.88 9.69 21.23
CA ALA A 46 -11.76 10.85 21.11
C ALA A 46 -11.27 11.86 20.07
N ASP A 47 -9.97 12.16 20.03
CA ASP A 47 -9.33 13.04 19.04
C ASP A 47 -9.55 12.51 17.62
N ARG A 48 -9.44 11.19 17.41
CA ARG A 48 -9.83 10.54 16.14
C ARG A 48 -11.29 10.81 15.76
N GLY A 49 -12.21 10.74 16.73
CA GLY A 49 -13.64 11.01 16.50
C GLY A 49 -13.99 12.49 16.31
N LEU A 50 -13.23 13.40 16.91
CA LEU A 50 -13.41 14.86 16.84
C LEU A 50 -12.75 15.48 15.58
N GLY A 51 -11.78 14.78 14.97
CA GLY A 51 -11.06 15.20 13.77
C GLY A 51 -10.19 16.44 14.01
N VAL A 52 -10.01 17.27 12.97
CA VAL A 52 -9.16 18.50 13.00
C VAL A 52 -9.49 19.45 14.16
N ARG A 53 -10.70 19.37 14.73
CA ARG A 53 -11.14 20.20 15.86
C ARG A 53 -10.66 19.70 17.23
N GLY A 54 -10.20 18.45 17.35
CA GLY A 54 -9.70 17.85 18.59
C GLY A 54 -8.41 18.50 19.11
N GLY A 55 -7.50 18.89 18.22
CA GLY A 55 -6.30 19.65 18.59
C GLY A 55 -5.28 18.90 19.47
N GLY A 56 -5.52 17.63 19.83
CA GLY A 56 -4.69 16.89 20.78
C GLY A 56 -3.34 16.43 20.25
N TYR A 57 -3.26 16.16 18.93
CA TYR A 57 -2.02 15.77 18.25
C TYR A 57 -1.30 14.60 18.96
N PHE A 58 -1.90 13.42 18.87
CA PHE A 58 -1.36 12.20 19.46
C PHE A 58 -0.42 11.50 18.47
N PRO A 59 0.78 11.07 18.90
CA PRO A 59 1.57 10.15 18.09
C PRO A 59 0.85 8.77 18.02
N PRO A 60 1.12 7.98 16.98
CA PRO A 60 0.64 6.60 16.93
C PRO A 60 1.18 5.80 18.12
N GLU A 61 0.35 4.95 18.71
CA GLU A 61 0.72 4.20 19.93
C GLU A 61 1.98 3.34 19.74
N PHE A 62 2.12 2.71 18.57
CA PHE A 62 3.28 1.89 18.24
C PHE A 62 4.60 2.68 18.25
N VAL A 63 4.57 3.99 18.01
CA VAL A 63 5.75 4.87 18.10
C VAL A 63 6.16 5.04 19.57
N LEU A 64 5.20 5.30 20.47
CA LEU A 64 5.47 5.40 21.91
C LEU A 64 5.95 4.06 22.49
N ASN A 65 5.34 2.95 22.06
CA ASN A 65 5.75 1.60 22.46
C ASN A 65 7.17 1.27 21.97
N PHE A 66 7.53 1.72 20.76
CA PHE A 66 8.90 1.61 20.26
C PHE A 66 9.90 2.41 21.10
N ILE A 67 9.63 3.70 21.38
CA ILE A 67 10.49 4.55 22.21
C ILE A 67 10.67 3.94 23.61
N THR A 68 9.59 3.48 24.23
CA THR A 68 9.64 2.82 25.54
C THR A 68 10.51 1.55 25.49
N SER A 69 10.34 0.72 24.44
CA SER A 69 11.12 -0.51 24.26
C SER A 69 12.60 -0.23 24.00
N TYR A 70 12.90 0.86 23.30
CA TYR A 70 14.27 1.34 23.10
C TYR A 70 14.93 1.64 24.45
N LEU A 71 14.23 2.38 25.31
CA LEU A 71 14.71 2.88 26.60
C LEU A 71 14.65 1.86 27.76
N LYS A 72 13.96 0.72 27.62
CA LYS A 72 13.70 -0.24 28.70
C LYS A 72 14.93 -0.71 29.51
N ASN A 73 16.12 -0.71 28.91
CA ASN A 73 17.38 -1.13 29.56
C ASN A 73 18.39 0.02 29.67
N ILE A 74 17.91 1.26 29.60
CA ILE A 74 18.71 2.48 29.75
C ILE A 74 18.21 3.16 31.01
N ASP A 75 19.14 3.61 31.85
CA ASP A 75 18.79 4.39 33.04
C ASP A 75 18.34 5.79 32.61
N VAL A 76 17.10 6.15 32.97
CA VAL A 76 16.44 7.40 32.54
C VAL A 76 15.96 8.13 33.78
N ASP A 77 16.77 9.06 34.26
CA ASP A 77 16.49 9.92 35.42
C ASP A 77 15.74 11.18 35.02
N LYS A 78 16.05 11.74 33.83
CA LYS A 78 15.58 13.05 33.39
C LYS A 78 15.05 13.03 31.96
N ILE A 79 13.78 13.40 31.80
CA ILE A 79 13.10 13.53 30.51
C ILE A 79 12.69 14.99 30.26
N LEU A 80 12.93 15.49 29.06
CA LEU A 80 12.45 16.79 28.59
C LEU A 80 11.53 16.63 27.38
N ASP A 81 10.34 17.24 27.44
CA ASP A 81 9.54 17.57 26.25
C ASP A 81 9.52 19.10 26.04
N PRO A 82 10.25 19.62 25.04
CA PRO A 82 10.35 21.06 24.79
C PRO A 82 9.10 21.66 24.13
N TRP A 83 8.16 20.82 23.64
CA TRP A 83 6.94 21.29 22.99
C TRP A 83 5.77 20.39 23.36
N VAL A 84 5.30 20.58 24.58
CA VAL A 84 4.15 19.88 25.13
C VAL A 84 2.88 20.49 24.56
N LYS A 85 2.09 19.64 23.92
CA LYS A 85 0.70 19.95 23.55
C LYS A 85 -0.23 19.60 24.70
N VAL A 86 -0.91 18.46 24.62
CA VAL A 86 -1.76 17.92 25.69
C VAL A 86 -1.02 16.91 26.58
N GLY A 87 0.31 16.88 26.53
CA GLY A 87 1.11 15.88 27.24
C GLY A 87 1.11 14.48 26.61
N SER A 88 0.69 14.35 25.34
CA SER A 88 0.48 13.07 24.63
C SER A 88 1.71 12.17 24.51
N VAL A 89 2.91 12.71 24.77
CA VAL A 89 4.19 11.99 24.71
C VAL A 89 4.83 11.87 26.10
N LEU A 90 5.00 13.00 26.80
CA LEU A 90 5.68 13.03 28.10
C LEU A 90 4.93 12.25 29.19
N ILE A 91 3.59 12.35 29.23
CA ILE A 91 2.78 11.68 30.26
C ILE A 91 2.93 10.15 30.18
N PRO A 92 2.68 9.48 29.02
CA PRO A 92 2.85 8.03 28.90
C PRO A 92 4.28 7.56 29.16
N LEU A 93 5.28 8.35 28.75
CA LEU A 93 6.69 7.98 28.98
C LEU A 93 7.06 8.09 30.46
N THR A 94 6.59 9.13 31.17
CA THR A 94 6.80 9.28 32.61
C THR A 94 6.14 8.14 33.37
N GLU A 95 4.91 7.76 33.00
CA GLU A 95 4.19 6.63 33.60
C GLU A 95 4.94 5.29 33.43
N LYS A 96 5.47 5.04 32.22
CA LYS A 96 6.14 3.77 31.88
C LYS A 96 7.58 3.67 32.38
N LEU A 97 8.34 4.77 32.35
CA LEU A 97 9.77 4.79 32.67
C LEU A 97 10.05 5.22 34.12
N LYS A 98 9.13 5.98 34.75
CA LYS A 98 9.26 6.50 36.12
C LYS A 98 10.59 7.24 36.38
N PRO A 99 10.93 8.26 35.58
CA PRO A 99 12.12 9.07 35.81
C PRO A 99 12.01 9.86 37.12
N ASP A 100 13.14 10.24 37.68
CA ASP A 100 13.23 11.15 38.84
C ASP A 100 12.69 12.55 38.52
N LEU A 101 12.82 13.00 37.26
CA LEU A 101 12.34 14.30 36.82
C LEU A 101 11.86 14.28 35.37
N SER A 102 10.59 14.64 35.17
CA SER A 102 10.04 14.97 33.86
C SER A 102 9.75 16.47 33.77
N VAL A 103 10.23 17.13 32.71
CA VAL A 103 10.00 18.55 32.46
C VAL A 103 9.33 18.74 31.10
N GLY A 104 8.27 19.54 31.07
CA GLY A 104 7.48 19.78 29.87
C GLY A 104 7.18 21.27 29.65
N PHE A 105 7.38 21.77 28.43
CA PHE A 105 7.12 23.17 28.07
C PHE A 105 5.84 23.36 27.26
N ILE A 106 4.86 24.08 27.82
CA ILE A 106 3.54 24.31 27.26
C ILE A 106 3.52 25.64 26.50
N HIS A 107 3.30 25.56 25.18
CA HIS A 107 3.26 26.75 24.31
C HIS A 107 1.84 27.33 24.13
N ASP A 108 0.81 26.53 24.38
CA ASP A 108 -0.59 26.94 24.31
C ASP A 108 -1.27 26.70 25.65
N LYS A 109 -1.62 27.80 26.34
CA LYS A 109 -2.23 27.79 27.67
C LYS A 109 -3.59 27.07 27.70
N THR A 110 -4.27 26.93 26.56
CA THR A 110 -5.54 26.19 26.49
C THR A 110 -5.40 24.69 26.79
N ASN A 111 -4.18 24.16 26.65
CA ASN A 111 -3.89 22.74 26.92
C ASN A 111 -3.67 22.44 28.42
N ILE A 112 -3.44 23.45 29.26
CA ILE A 112 -3.13 23.26 30.69
C ILE A 112 -4.24 22.48 31.39
N THR A 113 -5.50 22.79 31.07
CA THR A 113 -6.66 22.10 31.65
C THR A 113 -6.64 20.60 31.32
N VAL A 114 -6.38 20.25 30.05
CA VAL A 114 -6.26 18.85 29.60
C VAL A 114 -5.08 18.15 30.29
N ILE A 115 -3.92 18.80 30.34
CA ILE A 115 -2.69 18.27 30.96
C ILE A 115 -2.91 17.94 32.43
N ASN A 116 -3.45 18.90 33.19
CA ASN A 116 -3.67 18.73 34.63
C ASN A 116 -4.60 17.55 34.94
N ARG A 117 -5.59 17.32 34.08
CA ARG A 117 -6.51 16.17 34.20
C ARG A 117 -5.86 14.84 33.80
N LEU A 118 -4.90 14.86 32.89
CA LEU A 118 -4.19 13.66 32.41
C LEU A 118 -3.02 13.21 33.30
N GLN A 119 -2.32 14.14 33.94
CA GLN A 119 -1.10 13.86 34.71
C GLN A 119 -1.32 12.93 35.90
N LYS A 120 -2.52 12.92 36.52
CA LYS A 120 -2.97 12.02 37.60
C LYS A 120 -1.83 11.46 38.49
N ASN A 121 -1.32 12.30 39.41
CA ASN A 121 -0.28 11.97 40.40
C ASN A 121 1.14 11.68 39.86
N LEU A 122 1.42 11.88 38.58
CA LEU A 122 2.80 11.83 38.06
C LEU A 122 3.57 13.09 38.46
N ASP A 123 4.84 12.95 38.82
CA ASP A 123 5.73 14.08 39.10
C ASP A 123 6.28 14.66 37.79
N ILE A 124 5.55 15.62 37.22
CA ILE A 124 5.93 16.31 35.98
C ILE A 124 5.90 17.81 36.24
N LYS A 125 7.02 18.47 35.95
CA LYS A 125 7.17 19.91 36.01
C LYS A 125 6.75 20.54 34.68
N TRP A 126 5.66 21.32 34.70
CA TRP A 126 5.19 22.06 33.54
C TRP A 126 5.65 23.52 33.59
N GLU A 127 6.21 24.01 32.50
CA GLU A 127 6.67 25.39 32.32
C GLU A 127 5.94 26.05 31.15
N ILE A 128 5.66 27.35 31.23
CA ILE A 128 4.94 28.12 30.20
C ILE A 128 5.88 29.21 29.65
N ASP A 129 6.96 28.81 28.99
CA ASP A 129 7.96 29.70 28.37
C ASP A 129 8.84 28.91 27.36
N ASP A 130 9.90 29.51 26.84
CA ASP A 130 10.93 28.84 26.02
C ASP A 130 11.93 28.06 26.92
N PRO A 131 12.32 26.82 26.55
CA PRO A 131 13.31 26.06 27.33
C PRO A 131 14.62 26.82 27.58
N ASN A 132 15.07 27.68 26.66
CA ASN A 132 16.33 28.40 26.81
C ASN A 132 16.24 29.63 27.73
N THR A 133 15.03 30.12 28.02
CA THR A 133 14.84 31.22 28.99
C THR A 133 14.76 30.67 30.42
N VAL A 134 14.19 29.48 30.59
CA VAL A 134 13.92 28.88 31.91
C VAL A 134 15.00 27.90 32.37
N LEU A 135 15.56 27.08 31.48
CA LEU A 135 16.55 26.09 31.86
C LEU A 135 17.95 26.72 31.98
N ASP A 136 18.65 26.37 33.05
CA ASP A 136 20.08 26.66 33.16
C ASP A 136 20.82 25.94 32.02
N LYS A 137 21.84 26.58 31.43
CA LYS A 137 22.70 25.98 30.40
C LYS A 137 23.35 24.66 30.84
N ASN A 138 23.53 24.47 32.15
CA ASN A 138 24.05 23.26 32.77
C ASN A 138 22.99 22.16 32.97
N SER A 139 21.71 22.45 32.72
CA SER A 139 20.66 21.44 32.74
C SER A 139 20.94 20.41 31.67
N LYS A 140 21.01 19.14 32.05
CA LYS A 140 21.22 18.02 31.13
C LYS A 140 20.15 16.96 31.32
N PHE A 141 19.69 16.40 30.21
CA PHE A 141 18.62 15.41 30.15
C PHE A 141 19.09 14.13 29.46
N ASP A 142 18.59 13.00 29.93
CA ASP A 142 18.89 11.67 29.39
C ASP A 142 18.10 11.40 28.12
N VAL A 143 16.86 11.87 28.14
CA VAL A 143 15.92 11.75 27.03
C VAL A 143 15.33 13.11 26.73
N ILE A 144 15.41 13.52 25.46
CA ILE A 144 14.67 14.67 24.95
C ILE A 144 13.71 14.14 23.90
N VAL A 145 12.41 14.29 24.10
CA VAL A 145 11.40 13.67 23.25
C VAL A 145 10.31 14.68 22.91
N SER A 146 9.93 14.78 21.64
CA SER A 146 8.84 15.68 21.25
C SER A 146 8.15 15.30 19.95
N PHE A 147 6.89 15.73 19.85
CA PHE A 147 6.11 15.75 18.62
C PHE A 147 5.68 17.19 18.30
N PRO A 148 6.60 18.03 17.81
CA PRO A 148 6.31 19.44 17.55
C PRO A 148 5.26 19.59 16.45
N LEU A 149 4.53 20.70 16.47
CA LEU A 149 3.58 21.01 15.40
C LEU A 149 4.33 21.25 14.09
N TRP A 150 3.99 20.51 13.05
CA TRP A 150 4.57 20.72 11.72
C TRP A 150 4.09 22.06 11.15
N SER A 151 4.98 23.04 11.10
CA SER A 151 4.65 24.40 10.68
C SER A 151 5.37 24.75 9.39
N PRO A 152 4.69 25.29 8.37
CA PRO A 152 5.39 25.85 7.21
C PRO A 152 6.15 27.14 7.55
N LYS A 153 5.91 27.73 8.75
CA LYS A 153 6.55 28.98 9.19
C LYS A 153 8.05 28.76 9.37
N LYS A 154 8.84 29.71 8.87
CA LYS A 154 10.30 29.75 9.03
C LYS A 154 10.70 30.91 9.90
N ASP A 155 11.81 30.74 10.59
CA ASP A 155 12.40 31.79 11.42
C ASP A 155 13.93 31.76 11.37
N ARG A 156 14.56 32.78 11.96
CA ARG A 156 16.00 32.94 12.07
C ARG A 156 16.41 32.97 13.54
N LEU A 157 17.34 32.12 13.91
CA LEU A 157 17.88 32.08 15.27
C LEU A 157 19.41 32.12 15.25
N ASN A 158 19.96 32.95 16.12
CA ASN A 158 21.39 33.02 16.38
C ASN A 158 21.73 32.10 17.53
N PHE A 159 22.72 31.23 17.30
CA PHE A 159 23.28 30.36 18.32
C PHE A 159 24.73 30.77 18.57
N ASN A 160 25.11 30.86 19.85
CA ASN A 160 26.49 31.11 20.26
C ASN A 160 27.11 29.75 20.60
N LEU A 161 28.09 29.32 19.82
CA LEU A 161 28.86 28.11 20.11
C LEU A 161 29.85 28.38 21.27
N ASN A 162 30.33 27.28 21.88
CA ASN A 162 31.22 27.34 23.05
C ASN A 162 32.58 28.01 22.76
N ASP A 163 32.95 28.16 21.49
CA ASP A 163 34.15 28.85 20.99
C ASP A 163 33.94 30.35 20.72
N GLY A 164 32.72 30.87 20.94
CA GLY A 164 32.35 32.26 20.67
C GLY A 164 31.93 32.51 19.22
N GLU A 165 31.85 31.48 18.37
CA GLU A 165 31.29 31.60 17.01
C GLU A 165 29.77 31.81 17.08
N ASN A 166 29.28 32.87 16.42
CA ASN A 166 27.84 33.10 16.25
C ASN A 166 27.37 32.50 14.93
N ILE A 167 26.47 31.53 15.00
CA ILE A 167 25.88 30.88 13.84
C ILE A 167 24.42 31.29 13.69
N LEU A 168 24.10 31.90 12.54
CA LEU A 168 22.73 32.23 12.15
C LEU A 168 22.12 31.04 11.39
N ILE A 169 21.07 30.46 11.95
CA ILE A 169 20.32 29.35 11.34
C ILE A 169 18.95 29.86 10.89
N PHE A 170 18.57 29.50 9.66
CA PHE A 170 17.27 29.79 9.05
C PHE A 170 16.59 28.48 8.64
N ASP A 171 15.51 28.13 9.34
CA ASP A 171 14.78 26.89 9.10
C ASP A 171 13.31 27.03 9.54
N ASN A 172 12.54 25.96 9.37
CA ASN A 172 11.21 25.82 9.94
C ASN A 172 11.25 25.89 11.48
N VAL A 173 10.23 26.50 12.08
CA VAL A 173 10.17 26.72 13.55
C VAL A 173 10.36 25.42 14.31
N GLU A 174 9.71 24.33 13.90
CA GLU A 174 9.84 23.03 14.56
C GLU A 174 11.27 22.47 14.57
N HIS A 175 12.06 22.73 13.52
CA HIS A 175 13.45 22.29 13.46
C HIS A 175 14.34 23.13 14.38
N LEU A 176 14.05 24.43 14.49
CA LEU A 176 14.81 25.33 15.35
C LEU A 176 14.57 25.02 16.83
N GLU A 177 13.33 24.74 17.21
CA GLU A 177 12.97 24.33 18.57
C GLU A 177 13.53 22.96 18.95
N MET A 178 13.56 22.03 18.00
CA MET A 178 14.30 20.77 18.15
C MET A 178 15.80 21.03 18.40
N LEU A 179 16.45 21.88 17.60
CA LEU A 179 17.88 22.15 17.79
C LEU A 179 18.17 22.80 19.15
N LYS A 180 17.37 23.82 19.51
CA LYS A 180 17.42 24.51 20.81
C LYS A 180 17.38 23.51 21.98
N SER A 181 16.44 22.57 21.93
CA SER A 181 16.27 21.58 23.00
C SER A 181 17.40 20.55 23.03
N LEU A 182 17.86 20.06 21.87
CA LEU A 182 18.95 19.07 21.79
C LEU A 182 20.30 19.56 22.35
N ILE A 183 20.48 20.86 22.58
CA ILE A 183 21.67 21.41 23.27
C ILE A 183 21.72 20.94 24.75
N PHE A 184 20.57 20.69 25.37
CA PHE A 184 20.46 20.18 26.73
C PHE A 184 20.60 18.64 26.82
N LEU A 185 20.83 17.95 25.71
CA LEU A 185 21.04 16.50 25.72
C LEU A 185 22.38 16.16 26.40
N LYS A 186 22.38 15.23 27.36
CA LYS A 186 23.60 14.74 28.01
C LYS A 186 24.45 13.87 27.07
N GLU A 187 25.72 13.69 27.42
CA GLU A 187 26.55 12.65 26.81
C GLU A 187 25.95 11.26 27.08
N GLY A 188 25.82 10.44 26.03
CA GLY A 188 25.10 9.16 26.08
C GLY A 188 23.57 9.28 26.12
N GLY A 189 23.01 10.49 26.18
CA GLY A 189 21.58 10.74 26.09
C GLY A 189 21.03 10.51 24.68
N THR A 190 19.72 10.30 24.57
CA THR A 190 19.03 10.08 23.29
C THR A 190 17.91 11.09 23.05
N GLY A 191 17.93 11.74 21.88
CA GLY A 191 16.85 12.60 21.41
C GLY A 191 15.89 11.85 20.48
N PHE A 192 14.58 12.02 20.65
CA PHE A 192 13.53 11.43 19.82
C PHE A 192 12.58 12.50 19.31
N PHE A 193 12.54 12.74 18.01
CA PHE A 193 11.64 13.74 17.43
C PHE A 193 10.81 13.16 16.31
N ILE A 194 9.50 13.38 16.38
CA ILE A 194 8.59 13.07 15.28
C ILE A 194 8.51 14.29 14.35
N LEU A 195 9.21 14.21 13.23
CA LEU A 195 9.39 15.30 12.28
C LEU A 195 8.67 14.99 10.97
N SER A 196 8.34 16.03 10.21
CA SER A 196 7.89 15.83 8.83
C SER A 196 9.05 15.39 7.94
N LYS A 197 8.77 14.62 6.88
CA LYS A 197 9.79 14.17 5.89
C LYS A 197 10.58 15.31 5.22
N ARG A 198 10.14 16.57 5.38
CA ARG A 198 10.86 17.76 4.91
C ARG A 198 12.20 17.95 5.59
N PHE A 199 12.37 17.51 6.83
CA PHE A 199 13.62 17.65 7.58
C PHE A 199 14.82 17.08 6.81
N LEU A 200 14.67 15.86 6.30
CA LEU A 200 15.72 15.15 5.55
C LEU A 200 15.87 15.64 4.10
N SER A 201 14.91 16.42 3.60
CA SER A 201 14.87 16.91 2.22
C SER A 201 15.73 18.16 1.98
N PHE A 202 16.12 18.90 3.03
CA PHE A 202 16.81 20.19 2.91
C PHE A 202 18.34 20.14 3.10
N ARG A 203 19.00 19.02 2.80
CA ARG A 203 20.44 18.82 3.09
C ARG A 203 21.39 19.85 2.48
N ASN A 204 21.00 20.48 1.37
CA ASN A 204 21.87 21.35 0.58
C ASN A 204 21.81 22.85 0.96
N LYS A 205 21.06 23.22 2.01
CA LYS A 205 20.97 24.63 2.45
C LYS A 205 21.93 24.88 3.61
N LYS A 206 23.04 25.56 3.34
CA LYS A 206 24.13 25.82 4.32
C LYS A 206 23.68 26.34 5.69
N ASN A 207 22.59 27.11 5.75
CA ASN A 207 22.16 27.77 6.98
C ASN A 207 20.95 27.10 7.65
N ASN A 208 20.60 25.86 7.28
CA ASN A 208 19.49 25.17 7.93
C ASN A 208 19.98 24.31 9.11
N VAL A 209 19.05 23.75 9.89
CA VAL A 209 19.39 22.95 11.08
C VAL A 209 20.17 21.71 10.68
N PHE A 210 19.68 20.94 9.71
CA PHE A 210 20.29 19.69 9.26
C PHE A 210 21.78 19.86 8.92
N ALA A 211 22.13 20.86 8.12
CA ALA A 211 23.51 21.10 7.68
C ALA A 211 24.45 21.55 8.81
N ASN A 212 23.91 21.98 9.96
CA ASN A 212 24.71 22.49 11.08
C ASN A 212 24.69 21.59 12.32
N LEU A 213 23.91 20.49 12.36
CA LEU A 213 23.82 19.59 13.52
C LEU A 213 25.19 19.17 14.08
N LYS A 214 26.13 18.80 13.19
CA LYS A 214 27.49 18.38 13.56
C LYS A 214 28.26 19.46 14.34
N LYS A 215 28.02 20.74 14.05
CA LYS A 215 28.64 21.87 14.78
C LYS A 215 28.15 21.98 16.22
N PHE A 216 26.97 21.46 16.53
CA PHE A 216 26.41 21.40 17.88
C PHE A 216 26.74 20.08 18.60
N GLY A 217 27.59 19.23 17.99
CA GLY A 217 27.87 17.89 18.48
C GLY A 217 26.61 17.02 18.52
N ILE A 218 25.68 17.21 17.58
CA ILE A 218 24.45 16.44 17.47
C ILE A 218 24.52 15.64 16.17
N TYR A 219 24.21 14.36 16.25
CA TYR A 219 24.26 13.44 15.12
C TYR A 219 22.96 12.66 14.99
N ILE A 220 22.58 12.35 13.75
CA ILE A 220 21.39 11.54 13.44
C ILE A 220 21.82 10.07 13.51
N ASP A 221 21.29 9.36 14.51
CA ASP A 221 21.58 7.96 14.80
C ASP A 221 20.70 7.01 13.97
N ALA A 222 19.42 7.37 13.82
CA ALA A 222 18.47 6.62 13.02
C ALA A 222 17.33 7.50 12.47
N VAL A 223 16.75 7.07 11.35
CA VAL A 223 15.53 7.62 10.75
C VAL A 223 14.53 6.48 10.59
N LEU A 224 13.43 6.54 11.34
CA LEU A 224 12.40 5.52 11.31
C LEU A 224 11.12 6.09 10.69
N GLU A 225 10.79 5.66 9.48
CA GLU A 225 9.61 6.10 8.76
C GLU A 225 8.34 5.66 9.50
N ILE A 226 7.40 6.58 9.70
CA ILE A 226 6.08 6.28 10.25
C ILE A 226 5.12 6.12 9.06
N PRO A 227 4.44 4.96 8.91
CA PRO A 227 3.55 4.72 7.78
C PRO A 227 2.50 5.82 7.59
N ASN A 228 2.18 6.14 6.34
CA ASN A 228 1.10 7.06 6.00
C ASN A 228 -0.22 6.62 6.66
N GLY A 229 -1.04 7.59 7.06
CA GLY A 229 -2.33 7.31 7.72
C GLY A 229 -2.22 6.80 9.16
N SER A 230 -1.03 6.86 9.78
CA SER A 230 -0.87 6.53 11.20
C SER A 230 -1.31 7.65 12.15
N PHE A 231 -1.36 8.90 11.68
CA PHE A 231 -1.74 10.07 12.47
C PHE A 231 -3.23 10.40 12.28
N SER A 232 -3.95 10.65 13.37
CA SER A 232 -5.42 10.89 13.41
C SER A 232 -5.89 12.17 12.73
N ASN A 233 -5.01 13.15 12.56
CA ASN A 233 -5.36 14.50 12.11
C ASN A 233 -4.65 14.91 10.81
N THR A 234 -3.84 14.02 10.23
CA THR A 234 -3.09 14.32 9.02
C THR A 234 -2.68 13.06 8.27
N GLY A 235 -2.91 13.05 6.96
CA GLY A 235 -2.34 12.05 6.06
C GLY A 235 -0.85 12.28 5.76
N VAL A 236 -0.25 13.34 6.31
CA VAL A 236 1.15 13.69 6.03
C VAL A 236 2.09 12.68 6.71
N PRO A 237 3.01 12.06 5.96
CA PRO A 237 4.02 11.18 6.53
C PRO A 237 4.96 11.91 7.49
N GLY A 238 5.35 11.21 8.55
CA GLY A 238 6.39 11.65 9.47
C GLY A 238 7.50 10.61 9.61
N ASP A 239 8.61 11.05 10.17
CA ASP A 239 9.72 10.19 10.58
C ASP A 239 9.95 10.38 12.08
N LEU A 240 10.18 9.28 12.81
CA LEU A 240 10.81 9.32 14.11
C LEU A 240 12.34 9.38 13.89
N VAL A 241 12.93 10.53 14.18
CA VAL A 241 14.38 10.75 14.07
C VAL A 241 15.01 10.62 15.44
N ILE A 242 16.05 9.78 15.52
CA ILE A 242 16.83 9.53 16.73
C ILE A 242 18.13 10.33 16.65
N PHE A 243 18.41 11.12 17.68
CA PHE A 243 19.60 11.97 17.79
C PHE A 243 20.49 11.52 18.95
N LYS A 244 21.80 11.65 18.77
CA LYS A 244 22.81 11.38 19.81
C LYS A 244 23.92 12.44 19.80
N LYS A 245 24.71 12.47 20.88
CA LYS A 245 25.95 13.26 20.98
C LYS A 245 27.17 12.57 20.34
N GLU A 246 27.14 11.24 20.24
CA GLU A 246 28.16 10.45 19.57
C GLU A 246 27.89 10.34 18.07
N GLU A 247 28.94 10.49 17.24
CA GLU A 247 28.84 10.33 15.80
C GLU A 247 28.68 8.84 15.45
N PRO A 248 27.54 8.42 14.86
CA PRO A 248 27.35 7.03 14.47
C PRO A 248 28.21 6.71 13.24
N SER A 249 28.68 5.47 13.13
CA SER A 249 29.44 5.03 11.95
C SER A 249 28.63 5.15 10.66
N ASN A 250 27.33 4.87 10.73
CA ASN A 250 26.40 4.90 9.62
C ASN A 250 24.99 5.25 10.12
N LEU A 251 24.17 5.81 9.24
CA LEU A 251 22.75 5.97 9.46
C LEU A 251 22.06 4.61 9.41
N PHE A 252 21.20 4.35 10.39
CA PHE A 252 20.20 3.28 10.30
C PHE A 252 18.86 3.86 9.83
N ALA A 253 18.25 3.28 8.81
CA ALA A 253 16.92 3.67 8.36
C ALA A 253 16.00 2.45 8.24
N ALA A 254 14.75 2.60 8.67
CA ALA A 254 13.75 1.52 8.68
C ALA A 254 12.33 2.11 8.70
N GLU A 255 11.31 1.27 8.61
CA GLU A 255 9.90 1.66 8.69
C GLU A 255 9.28 1.02 9.93
N LEU A 256 8.59 1.80 10.77
CA LEU A 256 7.83 1.30 11.92
C LEU A 256 6.52 0.65 11.47
N SER A 257 6.01 -0.29 12.26
CA SER A 257 4.70 -0.92 12.04
C SER A 257 3.81 -0.83 13.27
N SER A 258 2.51 -1.04 13.12
CA SER A 258 1.62 -1.32 14.26
C SER A 258 1.90 -2.70 14.88
N GLU A 259 2.55 -3.60 14.15
CA GLU A 259 2.85 -4.95 14.61
C GLU A 259 4.01 -4.97 15.62
N THR A 260 3.74 -5.53 16.81
CA THR A 260 4.69 -5.52 17.93
C THR A 260 5.91 -6.40 17.67
N SER A 261 5.71 -7.60 17.10
CA SER A 261 6.80 -8.53 16.75
C SER A 261 7.73 -7.94 15.68
N TYR A 262 7.16 -7.28 14.69
CA TYR A 262 7.90 -6.54 13.67
C TYR A 262 8.79 -5.45 14.30
N ASN A 263 8.23 -4.58 15.14
CA ASN A 263 8.99 -3.50 15.78
C ASN A 263 10.08 -4.02 16.74
N LYS A 264 9.86 -5.19 17.37
CA LYS A 264 10.88 -5.84 18.19
C LYS A 264 12.09 -6.26 17.34
N SER A 265 11.84 -6.83 16.16
CA SER A 265 12.87 -7.25 15.21
C SER A 265 13.65 -6.04 14.67
N LEU A 266 12.93 -4.99 14.26
CA LEU A 266 13.53 -3.71 13.86
C LEU A 266 14.41 -3.13 14.97
N LEU A 267 13.92 -3.11 16.21
CA LEU A 267 14.68 -2.60 17.36
C LEU A 267 15.95 -3.40 17.61
N ASN A 268 15.89 -4.73 17.48
CA ASN A 268 17.07 -5.60 17.58
C ASN A 268 18.10 -5.27 16.50
N ASN A 269 17.65 -5.09 15.24
CA ASN A 269 18.52 -4.70 14.13
C ASN A 269 19.15 -3.32 14.35
N LEU A 270 18.39 -2.36 14.86
CA LEU A 270 18.88 -1.02 15.20
C LEU A 270 19.96 -1.09 16.30
N LYS A 271 19.68 -1.79 17.41
CA LYS A 271 20.61 -1.90 18.55
C LYS A 271 21.87 -2.69 18.21
N SER A 272 21.77 -3.71 17.37
CA SER A 272 22.90 -4.52 16.91
C SER A 272 23.63 -3.94 15.69
N ARG A 273 23.11 -2.86 15.08
CA ARG A 273 23.60 -2.29 13.82
C ARG A 273 23.74 -3.34 12.73
N LYS A 274 22.68 -4.13 12.55
CA LYS A 274 22.57 -5.17 11.52
C LYS A 274 21.58 -4.74 10.43
N ARG A 275 21.86 -5.07 9.17
CA ARG A 275 20.87 -4.97 8.09
C ARG A 275 19.79 -6.03 8.28
N GLY A 276 18.53 -5.64 8.14
CA GLY A 276 17.41 -6.59 8.12
C GLY A 276 17.35 -7.38 6.81
N LYS A 277 16.58 -8.47 6.81
CA LYS A 277 16.28 -9.30 5.62
C LYS A 277 15.58 -8.51 4.52
N ILE A 278 14.82 -7.50 4.92
CA ILE A 278 14.15 -6.56 4.01
C ILE A 278 14.53 -5.12 4.41
N PRO A 279 14.57 -4.16 3.45
CA PRO A 279 14.92 -2.79 3.76
C PRO A 279 14.09 -2.15 4.87
N GLN A 280 12.79 -2.49 4.95
CA GLN A 280 11.86 -1.98 5.96
C GLN A 280 12.29 -2.30 7.40
N LEU A 281 13.00 -3.42 7.61
CA LEU A 281 13.50 -3.84 8.94
C LEU A 281 14.88 -3.26 9.30
N GLY A 282 15.50 -2.50 8.41
CA GLY A 282 16.79 -1.85 8.67
C GLY A 282 17.75 -1.90 7.49
N ILE A 283 18.08 -0.72 6.97
CA ILE A 283 19.25 -0.50 6.11
C ILE A 283 20.34 0.25 6.87
N ILE A 284 21.57 0.11 6.39
CA ILE A 284 22.75 0.82 6.92
C ILE A 284 23.43 1.52 5.75
N GLN A 285 23.50 2.85 5.82
CA GLN A 285 24.02 3.73 4.76
C GLN A 285 24.76 4.94 5.34
N ASP A 286 25.68 5.53 4.58
CA ASP A 286 26.19 6.87 4.89
C ASP A 286 25.06 7.91 4.83
N LEU A 287 25.03 8.85 5.79
CA LEU A 287 24.00 9.89 5.85
C LEU A 287 23.98 10.79 4.60
N ASN A 288 25.13 11.01 3.95
CA ASN A 288 25.23 11.80 2.73
C ASN A 288 24.65 11.07 1.51
N ASP A 289 24.74 9.74 1.49
CA ASP A 289 24.28 8.90 0.37
C ASP A 289 22.82 8.44 0.53
N TYR A 290 22.29 8.45 1.76
CA TYR A 290 20.91 8.03 2.02
C TYR A 290 19.90 8.89 1.25
N LYS A 291 19.12 8.33 0.33
CA LYS A 291 18.08 9.11 -0.40
C LYS A 291 16.77 9.12 0.37
N SER A 292 16.16 7.95 0.50
CA SER A 292 14.95 7.67 1.26
C SER A 292 14.83 6.16 1.42
N LEU A 293 14.08 5.69 2.42
CA LEU A 293 13.85 4.25 2.59
C LEU A 293 13.16 3.63 1.37
N ASN A 294 12.16 4.32 0.82
CA ASN A 294 11.45 3.90 -0.39
C ASN A 294 12.39 3.69 -1.60
N TYR A 295 13.50 4.45 -1.72
CA TYR A 295 14.49 4.20 -2.76
C TYR A 295 15.08 2.78 -2.63
N PHE A 296 15.48 2.38 -1.42
CA PHE A 296 16.07 1.08 -1.15
C PHE A 296 15.05 -0.07 -1.21
N ILE A 297 13.79 0.18 -0.84
CA ILE A 297 12.69 -0.78 -1.05
C ILE A 297 12.54 -1.07 -2.55
N ASN A 298 12.44 -0.03 -3.38
CA ASN A 298 12.30 -0.19 -4.83
C ASN A 298 13.52 -0.88 -5.47
N GLU A 299 14.74 -0.55 -5.01
CA GLU A 299 15.98 -1.19 -5.46
C GLU A 299 15.99 -2.69 -5.14
N ASN A 300 15.64 -3.06 -3.91
CA ASN A 300 15.53 -4.47 -3.51
C ASN A 300 14.48 -5.24 -4.33
N GLU A 301 13.34 -4.60 -4.63
CA GLU A 301 12.31 -5.18 -5.49
C GLU A 301 12.79 -5.37 -6.94
N ILE A 302 13.53 -4.42 -7.50
CA ILE A 302 14.13 -4.55 -8.84
C ILE A 302 15.09 -5.75 -8.88
N ILE A 303 15.96 -5.88 -7.86
CA ILE A 303 16.93 -6.98 -7.77
C ILE A 303 16.20 -8.33 -7.67
N LYS A 304 15.14 -8.44 -6.86
CA LYS A 304 14.33 -9.66 -6.75
C LYS A 304 13.66 -10.01 -8.08
N MET A 305 12.97 -9.04 -8.71
CA MET A 305 12.31 -9.23 -10.01
C MET A 305 13.31 -9.65 -11.10
N ALA A 306 14.50 -9.03 -11.15
CA ALA A 306 15.53 -9.36 -12.11
C ALA A 306 16.03 -10.80 -11.94
N LYS A 307 16.32 -11.21 -10.69
CA LYS A 307 16.74 -12.60 -10.38
C LYS A 307 15.68 -13.62 -10.76
N MET A 308 14.41 -13.36 -10.43
CA MET A 308 13.30 -14.25 -10.82
C MET A 308 13.13 -14.35 -12.34
N SER A 309 13.46 -13.29 -13.07
CA SER A 309 13.42 -13.26 -14.54
C SER A 309 14.68 -13.85 -15.19
N GLY A 310 15.62 -14.39 -14.42
CA GLY A 310 16.89 -14.93 -14.94
C GLY A 310 17.87 -13.86 -15.44
N LEU A 311 17.69 -12.58 -15.09
CA LEU A 311 18.56 -11.48 -15.51
C LEU A 311 19.75 -11.32 -14.57
N SER A 312 20.91 -11.02 -15.14
CA SER A 312 22.15 -10.73 -14.40
C SER A 312 22.38 -9.23 -14.29
N GLU A 313 22.84 -8.80 -13.11
CA GLU A 313 23.19 -7.41 -12.83
C GLU A 313 24.59 -7.10 -13.38
N ILE A 314 24.69 -6.07 -14.24
CA ILE A 314 25.94 -5.64 -14.88
C ILE A 314 25.99 -4.10 -14.87
N PRO A 315 27.12 -3.46 -14.50
CA PRO A 315 27.27 -2.01 -14.63
C PRO A 315 26.93 -1.54 -16.03
N ILE A 316 26.11 -0.47 -16.18
CA ILE A 316 25.69 -0.04 -17.52
C ILE A 316 26.89 0.38 -18.38
N LEU A 317 27.97 0.86 -17.76
CA LEU A 317 29.21 1.23 -18.43
C LEU A 317 29.87 0.04 -19.13
N ASP A 318 29.67 -1.18 -18.62
CA ASP A 318 30.32 -2.37 -19.18
C ASP A 318 29.67 -2.80 -20.50
N ILE A 319 28.44 -2.34 -20.78
CA ILE A 319 27.69 -2.63 -22.01
C ILE A 319 27.62 -1.45 -22.97
N LEU A 320 28.18 -0.29 -22.60
CA LEU A 320 28.14 0.94 -23.39
C LEU A 320 29.45 1.17 -24.13
N VAL A 321 29.35 1.48 -25.42
CA VAL A 321 30.41 2.11 -26.20
C VAL A 321 30.41 3.62 -25.97
N ASP A 322 29.23 4.26 -25.99
CA ASP A 322 29.06 5.68 -25.73
C ASP A 322 27.62 6.02 -25.30
N ALA A 323 27.43 7.20 -24.70
CA ALA A 323 26.12 7.72 -24.32
C ALA A 323 25.97 9.20 -24.72
N ASN A 324 25.10 9.51 -25.68
CA ASN A 324 24.98 10.84 -26.28
C ASN A 324 23.69 11.57 -25.89
N LEU A 325 23.77 12.89 -25.77
CA LEU A 325 22.63 13.78 -25.56
C LEU A 325 22.44 14.64 -26.81
N ALA A 326 21.20 14.73 -27.31
CA ALA A 326 20.89 15.61 -28.43
C ALA A 326 21.00 17.08 -28.01
N LYS A 327 21.53 17.91 -28.93
CA LYS A 327 21.54 19.38 -28.77
C LYS A 327 20.16 19.93 -29.12
N ASN A 328 19.78 21.08 -28.54
CA ASN A 328 18.49 21.71 -28.83
C ASN A 328 18.28 21.91 -30.34
N GLY A 329 17.22 21.32 -30.88
CA GLY A 329 16.83 21.46 -32.29
C GLY A 329 17.69 20.67 -33.28
N LYS A 330 18.52 19.73 -32.81
CA LYS A 330 19.25 18.78 -33.66
C LYS A 330 18.88 17.35 -33.29
N ASP A 331 18.77 16.49 -34.30
CA ASP A 331 18.62 15.06 -34.10
C ASP A 331 19.94 14.41 -33.67
N PHE A 332 19.87 13.14 -33.29
CA PHE A 332 21.05 12.30 -33.05
C PHE A 332 21.70 11.88 -34.36
N ASP A 333 22.98 11.52 -34.30
CA ASP A 333 23.62 10.80 -35.40
C ASP A 333 23.21 9.32 -35.29
N GLU A 334 22.53 8.81 -36.30
CA GLU A 334 22.03 7.43 -36.26
C GLU A 334 23.20 6.45 -36.29
N THR A 335 23.29 5.63 -35.24
CA THR A 335 24.36 4.66 -35.06
C THR A 335 23.75 3.28 -34.86
N PRO A 336 24.30 2.21 -35.47
CA PRO A 336 23.83 0.84 -35.22
C PRO A 336 23.87 0.48 -33.74
N ASN A 337 23.08 -0.53 -33.34
CA ASN A 337 23.00 -1.04 -31.98
C ASN A 337 22.80 0.06 -30.90
N SER A 338 21.96 1.05 -31.22
CA SER A 338 21.65 2.18 -30.34
C SER A 338 20.26 2.09 -29.72
N VAL A 339 20.17 2.49 -28.46
CA VAL A 339 18.92 2.60 -27.71
C VAL A 339 18.67 4.07 -27.38
N TYR A 340 17.51 4.60 -27.78
CA TYR A 340 17.08 5.95 -27.44
C TYR A 340 16.19 5.89 -26.20
N LEU A 341 16.78 6.18 -25.04
CA LEU A 341 16.14 6.15 -23.73
C LEU A 341 15.49 7.51 -23.42
N PRO A 342 14.16 7.59 -23.28
CA PRO A 342 13.50 8.84 -22.89
C PRO A 342 13.85 9.18 -21.45
N ILE A 343 14.25 10.43 -21.22
CA ILE A 343 14.68 10.90 -19.91
C ILE A 343 13.57 11.58 -19.11
N ILE A 344 12.40 11.80 -19.71
CA ILE A 344 11.20 12.36 -19.07
C ILE A 344 9.96 11.60 -19.52
N GLY A 345 8.94 11.59 -18.66
CA GLY A 345 7.65 10.98 -18.95
C GLY A 345 7.71 9.46 -19.05
N GLU A 346 6.68 8.88 -19.68
CA GLU A 346 6.44 7.43 -19.77
C GLU A 346 6.59 6.89 -21.21
N SER A 347 7.18 7.70 -22.10
CA SER A 347 7.42 7.29 -23.49
C SER A 347 8.25 6.00 -23.55
N ASP A 348 8.03 5.24 -24.61
CA ASP A 348 8.77 4.01 -24.83
C ASP A 348 10.20 4.31 -25.27
N THR A 349 11.10 3.44 -24.85
CA THR A 349 12.44 3.31 -25.40
C THR A 349 12.33 2.78 -26.83
N VAL A 350 13.17 3.29 -27.73
CA VAL A 350 13.16 2.89 -29.16
C VAL A 350 14.57 2.68 -29.68
N THR A 351 14.70 1.98 -30.80
CA THR A 351 15.98 1.64 -31.44
C THR A 351 16.30 2.48 -32.69
N SER A 352 15.41 3.38 -33.12
CA SER A 352 15.63 4.27 -34.27
C SER A 352 15.06 5.68 -34.05
N ILE A 353 15.63 6.66 -34.76
CA ILE A 353 15.25 8.08 -34.63
C ILE A 353 13.82 8.32 -35.15
N ASP A 354 13.40 7.61 -36.20
CA ASP A 354 12.04 7.75 -36.77
C ASP A 354 10.92 7.33 -35.81
N LYS A 355 11.24 6.55 -34.77
CA LYS A 355 10.27 6.07 -33.78
C LYS A 355 10.15 7.00 -32.57
N LEU A 356 10.89 8.11 -32.51
CA LEU A 356 10.82 9.04 -31.39
C LEU A 356 9.43 9.70 -31.29
N LYS A 357 8.81 9.60 -30.12
CA LYS A 357 7.49 10.19 -29.85
C LYS A 357 7.55 11.58 -29.23
N ILE A 358 8.71 11.96 -28.67
CA ILE A 358 8.97 13.26 -28.06
C ILE A 358 10.24 13.88 -28.65
N LYS A 359 10.48 15.16 -28.37
CA LYS A 359 11.61 15.89 -28.96
C LYS A 359 12.96 15.24 -28.61
N PRO A 360 13.93 15.16 -29.55
CA PRO A 360 15.22 14.48 -29.37
C PRO A 360 15.99 14.86 -28.11
N GLN A 361 15.96 16.13 -27.68
CA GLN A 361 16.62 16.59 -26.45
C GLN A 361 16.07 15.95 -25.15
N ASN A 362 14.97 15.19 -25.25
CA ASN A 362 14.37 14.43 -24.17
C ASN A 362 14.76 12.93 -24.22
N TYR A 363 15.82 12.59 -24.94
CA TYR A 363 16.39 11.25 -24.99
C TYR A 363 17.89 11.27 -24.64
N ILE A 364 18.40 10.12 -24.19
CA ILE A 364 19.81 9.76 -24.22
C ILE A 364 19.95 8.63 -25.24
N GLN A 365 20.85 8.78 -26.21
CA GLN A 365 21.26 7.70 -27.09
C GLN A 365 22.32 6.86 -26.37
N LEU A 366 22.08 5.56 -26.25
CA LEU A 366 22.98 4.59 -25.66
C LEU A 366 23.51 3.70 -26.78
N ILE A 367 24.79 3.83 -27.12
CA ILE A 367 25.45 2.99 -28.12
C ILE A 367 26.01 1.78 -27.40
N LEU A 368 25.53 0.58 -27.74
CA LEU A 368 25.83 -0.65 -27.00
C LEU A 368 26.97 -1.45 -27.63
N ASP A 369 27.75 -2.14 -26.80
CA ASP A 369 28.74 -3.13 -27.23
C ASP A 369 28.00 -4.35 -27.78
N GLU A 370 28.15 -4.61 -29.09
CA GLU A 370 27.48 -5.68 -29.82
C GLU A 370 27.80 -7.08 -29.29
N ASN A 371 28.93 -7.27 -28.59
CA ASN A 371 29.30 -8.55 -28.01
C ASN A 371 28.62 -8.82 -26.66
N LYS A 372 27.98 -7.80 -26.07
CA LYS A 372 27.43 -7.87 -24.71
C LYS A 372 25.94 -7.57 -24.65
N ALA A 373 25.45 -6.64 -25.48
CA ALA A 373 24.07 -6.21 -25.43
C ALA A 373 23.51 -5.89 -26.83
N ASN A 374 22.31 -6.40 -27.10
CA ASN A 374 21.52 -6.07 -28.28
C ASN A 374 20.53 -4.93 -27.98
N ALA A 375 20.50 -3.91 -28.84
CA ALA A 375 19.65 -2.74 -28.66
C ALA A 375 18.16 -3.06 -28.66
N GLU A 376 17.69 -4.01 -29.47
CA GLU A 376 16.27 -4.37 -29.51
C GLU A 376 15.87 -5.08 -28.21
N PHE A 377 16.74 -5.95 -27.68
CA PHE A 377 16.53 -6.59 -26.38
C PHE A 377 16.46 -5.56 -25.26
N VAL A 378 17.48 -4.69 -25.15
CA VAL A 378 17.56 -3.67 -24.08
C VAL A 378 16.40 -2.69 -24.17
N SER A 379 16.04 -2.23 -25.37
CA SER A 379 14.91 -1.34 -25.61
C SER A 379 13.59 -1.98 -25.18
N THR A 380 13.35 -3.23 -25.59
CA THR A 380 12.15 -4.00 -25.25
C THR A 380 12.07 -4.26 -23.75
N LEU A 381 13.18 -4.68 -23.12
CA LEU A 381 13.29 -4.87 -21.69
C LEU A 381 12.93 -3.59 -20.93
N TYR A 382 13.48 -2.43 -21.32
CA TYR A 382 13.15 -1.15 -20.67
C TYR A 382 11.69 -0.70 -20.85
N ASN A 383 10.96 -1.31 -21.78
CA ASN A 383 9.52 -1.09 -21.97
C ASN A 383 8.64 -2.04 -21.14
N THR A 384 9.20 -3.14 -20.61
CA THR A 384 8.52 -4.06 -19.67
C THR A 384 8.25 -3.40 -18.30
N LYS A 385 7.46 -4.09 -17.46
CA LYS A 385 7.17 -3.68 -16.07
C LYS A 385 8.45 -3.48 -15.25
N LEU A 386 9.38 -4.44 -15.29
CA LEU A 386 10.69 -4.36 -14.62
C LEU A 386 11.50 -3.18 -15.18
N GLY A 387 11.58 -3.07 -16.51
CA GLY A 387 12.30 -2.01 -17.19
C GLY A 387 11.82 -0.61 -16.84
N ARG A 388 10.50 -0.39 -16.80
CA ARG A 388 9.90 0.89 -16.37
C ARG A 388 10.22 1.21 -14.92
N LYS A 389 10.23 0.20 -14.04
CA LYS A 389 10.61 0.36 -12.63
C LYS A 389 12.08 0.78 -12.48
N ILE A 390 12.98 0.15 -13.25
CA ILE A 390 14.40 0.55 -13.35
C ILE A 390 14.51 1.99 -13.84
N ARG A 391 13.85 2.36 -14.96
CA ARG A 391 13.89 3.74 -15.46
C ARG A 391 13.41 4.76 -14.44
N LYS A 392 12.34 4.44 -13.71
CA LYS A 392 11.78 5.30 -12.67
C LYS A 392 12.75 5.49 -11.50
N SER A 393 13.49 4.45 -11.08
CA SER A 393 14.47 4.56 -9.98
C SER A 393 15.65 5.47 -10.32
N LEU A 394 15.93 5.68 -11.62
CA LEU A 394 16.98 6.59 -12.11
C LEU A 394 16.55 8.07 -12.17
N THR A 395 15.26 8.36 -12.00
CA THR A 395 14.74 9.73 -12.08
C THR A 395 15.12 10.55 -10.84
N SER A 396 15.31 11.85 -11.04
CA SER A 396 15.61 12.82 -9.97
C SER A 396 14.89 14.15 -10.24
N GLY A 397 14.59 14.91 -9.18
CA GLY A 397 13.91 16.21 -9.27
C GLY A 397 12.45 16.20 -8.80
N VAL A 398 12.00 17.29 -8.17
CA VAL A 398 10.69 17.38 -7.51
C VAL A 398 9.55 17.80 -8.44
N THR A 399 9.80 18.75 -9.35
CA THR A 399 8.75 19.32 -10.22
C THR A 399 8.59 18.54 -11.53
N ILE A 400 9.71 18.17 -12.17
CA ILE A 400 9.74 17.33 -13.38
C ILE A 400 10.84 16.28 -13.17
N PRO A 401 10.48 15.04 -12.77
CA PRO A 401 11.44 13.95 -12.62
C PRO A 401 12.14 13.68 -13.94
N LYS A 402 13.48 13.68 -13.93
CA LYS A 402 14.31 13.46 -15.11
C LYS A 402 15.44 12.47 -14.82
N ILE A 403 15.74 11.61 -15.79
CA ILE A 403 16.93 10.75 -15.77
C ILE A 403 18.15 11.63 -16.10
N ASN A 404 19.11 11.69 -15.19
CA ASN A 404 20.38 12.38 -15.39
C ASN A 404 21.41 11.41 -15.98
N LYS A 405 22.12 11.80 -17.04
CA LYS A 405 23.21 11.00 -17.64
C LYS A 405 24.22 10.52 -16.59
N THR A 406 24.60 11.36 -15.64
CA THR A 406 25.55 11.01 -14.57
C THR A 406 25.02 9.87 -13.67
N ASN A 407 23.73 9.91 -13.33
CA ASN A 407 23.12 8.86 -12.51
C ASN A 407 22.93 7.58 -13.31
N LEU A 408 22.56 7.70 -14.59
CA LEU A 408 22.46 6.57 -15.50
C LEU A 408 23.81 5.85 -15.61
N LEU A 409 24.91 6.56 -15.87
CA LEU A 409 26.24 5.97 -16.00
C LEU A 409 26.78 5.34 -14.70
N LYS A 410 26.20 5.66 -13.54
CA LYS A 410 26.52 5.01 -12.25
C LYS A 410 25.58 3.84 -11.92
N SER A 411 24.62 3.55 -12.78
CA SER A 411 23.60 2.52 -12.53
C SER A 411 23.98 1.17 -13.13
N ASN A 412 23.24 0.15 -12.71
CA ASN A 412 23.33 -1.19 -13.25
C ASN A 412 22.20 -1.44 -14.26
N CYS A 413 22.52 -2.22 -15.29
CA CYS A 413 21.58 -2.83 -16.19
C CYS A 413 21.36 -4.30 -15.78
N TYR A 414 20.21 -4.84 -16.15
CA TYR A 414 19.84 -6.22 -15.84
C TYR A 414 19.57 -6.95 -17.14
N ILE A 415 20.49 -7.76 -17.63
CA ILE A 415 20.40 -8.42 -18.94
C ILE A 415 20.81 -9.89 -18.84
N THR A 416 20.50 -10.69 -19.85
CA THR A 416 21.03 -12.05 -20.02
C THR A 416 22.32 -12.01 -20.84
N ASP A 417 22.98 -13.15 -21.03
CA ASP A 417 24.05 -13.28 -22.02
C ASP A 417 23.54 -12.99 -23.44
N ILE A 418 24.47 -12.65 -24.35
CA ILE A 418 24.15 -12.20 -25.70
C ILE A 418 23.43 -13.27 -26.55
N GLU A 419 23.73 -14.56 -26.33
CA GLU A 419 23.10 -15.66 -27.06
C GLU A 419 21.62 -15.75 -26.69
N THR A 420 21.32 -15.77 -25.39
CA THR A 420 19.93 -15.74 -24.88
C THR A 420 19.16 -14.50 -25.34
N GLN A 421 19.81 -13.34 -25.45
CA GLN A 421 19.17 -12.12 -25.97
C GLN A 421 18.74 -12.31 -27.43
N ILE A 422 19.63 -12.85 -28.28
CA ILE A 422 19.36 -13.11 -29.70
C ILE A 422 18.21 -14.11 -29.86
N GLU A 423 18.23 -15.20 -29.09
CA GLU A 423 17.15 -16.20 -29.10
C GLU A 423 15.80 -15.60 -28.68
N THR A 424 15.80 -14.75 -27.64
CA THR A 424 14.59 -14.05 -27.18
C THR A 424 14.00 -13.17 -28.28
N ILE A 425 14.84 -12.39 -28.99
CA ILE A 425 14.41 -11.55 -30.12
C ILE A 425 13.88 -12.40 -31.28
N ALA A 426 14.50 -13.54 -31.56
CA ALA A 426 14.05 -14.46 -32.61
C ALA A 426 12.64 -14.99 -32.29
N VAL A 427 12.39 -15.40 -31.05
CA VAL A 427 11.05 -15.85 -30.60
C VAL A 427 10.04 -14.70 -30.66
N ASP A 428 10.41 -13.48 -30.24
CA ASP A 428 9.53 -12.31 -30.34
C ASP A 428 9.15 -12.00 -31.80
N SER A 429 10.11 -12.15 -32.73
CA SER A 429 9.85 -11.99 -34.16
C SER A 429 8.84 -13.03 -34.68
N MET A 430 8.93 -14.28 -34.24
CA MET A 430 7.95 -15.32 -34.55
C MET A 430 6.55 -14.98 -34.01
N LEU A 431 6.47 -14.43 -32.79
CA LEU A 431 5.19 -13.97 -32.20
C LEU A 431 4.58 -12.85 -33.05
N ASN A 432 5.37 -11.87 -33.46
CA ASN A 432 4.92 -10.75 -34.30
C ASN A 432 4.41 -11.23 -35.67
N GLU A 433 5.01 -12.27 -36.24
CA GLU A 433 4.53 -12.89 -37.47
C GLU A 433 3.13 -13.51 -37.27
N ILE A 434 2.94 -14.27 -36.18
CA ILE A 434 1.63 -14.86 -35.84
C ILE A 434 0.58 -13.76 -35.61
N PHE A 435 0.92 -12.69 -34.89
CA PHE A 435 0.00 -11.55 -34.70
C PHE A 435 -0.39 -10.88 -36.02
N THR A 436 0.57 -10.73 -36.93
CA THR A 436 0.32 -10.18 -38.27
C THR A 436 -0.64 -11.08 -39.05
N GLN A 437 -0.45 -12.40 -39.00
CA GLN A 437 -1.36 -13.36 -39.62
C GLN A 437 -2.78 -13.27 -39.02
N LEU A 438 -2.90 -13.17 -37.70
CA LEU A 438 -4.20 -13.01 -37.03
C LEU A 438 -4.91 -11.70 -37.44
N ASP A 439 -4.17 -10.59 -37.56
CA ASP A 439 -4.73 -9.32 -38.02
C ASP A 439 -5.22 -9.39 -39.47
N LEU A 440 -4.48 -10.11 -40.34
CA LEU A 440 -4.92 -10.41 -41.69
C LEU A 440 -6.20 -11.24 -41.71
N TYR A 441 -6.31 -12.29 -40.88
CA TYR A 441 -7.54 -13.08 -40.75
C TYR A 441 -8.72 -12.25 -40.27
N LYS A 442 -8.49 -11.32 -39.34
CA LYS A 442 -9.50 -10.38 -38.87
C LYS A 442 -9.97 -9.44 -39.98
N LYS A 443 -9.03 -8.85 -40.73
CA LYS A 443 -9.33 -8.01 -41.90
C LYS A 443 -10.12 -8.79 -42.95
N ASP A 444 -9.73 -10.03 -43.23
CA ASP A 444 -10.41 -10.93 -44.17
C ASP A 444 -11.86 -11.25 -43.75
N LEU A 445 -12.08 -11.54 -42.47
CA LEU A 445 -13.41 -11.83 -41.93
C LEU A 445 -14.37 -10.65 -42.13
N TRP A 446 -13.91 -9.43 -41.83
CA TRP A 446 -14.73 -8.23 -41.94
C TRP A 446 -14.88 -7.73 -43.37
N LYS A 447 -13.86 -7.95 -44.20
CA LYS A 447 -13.96 -7.71 -45.64
C LYS A 447 -14.93 -8.69 -46.30
N TRP A 448 -14.95 -9.95 -45.86
CA TRP A 448 -15.79 -11.02 -46.42
C TRP A 448 -16.45 -11.86 -45.31
N PRO A 449 -17.59 -11.45 -44.73
CA PRO A 449 -18.22 -12.18 -43.62
C PRO A 449 -18.58 -13.64 -43.92
N LYS A 450 -18.79 -14.00 -45.19
CA LYS A 450 -19.02 -15.39 -45.63
C LYS A 450 -17.78 -16.28 -45.50
N SER A 451 -16.59 -15.71 -45.32
CA SER A 451 -15.34 -16.45 -45.09
C SER A 451 -15.22 -17.04 -43.68
N ASN A 452 -16.21 -16.81 -42.80
CA ASN A 452 -16.18 -17.22 -41.39
C ASN A 452 -15.75 -18.69 -41.16
N LYS A 453 -16.22 -19.64 -41.98
CA LYS A 453 -15.84 -21.06 -41.84
C LYS A 453 -14.35 -21.29 -42.14
N ARG A 454 -13.80 -20.62 -43.15
CA ARG A 454 -12.38 -20.70 -43.54
C ARG A 454 -11.49 -20.03 -42.50
N VAL A 455 -11.85 -18.83 -42.09
CA VAL A 455 -11.13 -18.06 -41.06
C VAL A 455 -11.11 -18.85 -39.75
N ARG A 456 -12.25 -19.42 -39.34
CA ARG A 456 -12.34 -20.28 -38.16
C ARG A 456 -11.37 -21.47 -38.22
N LYS A 457 -11.34 -22.21 -39.33
CA LYS A 457 -10.41 -23.35 -39.50
C LYS A 457 -8.94 -22.92 -39.40
N SER A 458 -8.62 -21.73 -39.91
CA SER A 458 -7.26 -21.18 -39.87
C SER A 458 -6.84 -20.80 -38.44
N ILE A 459 -7.76 -20.26 -37.64
CA ILE A 459 -7.53 -19.98 -36.21
C ILE A 459 -7.42 -21.27 -35.40
N GLU A 460 -8.23 -22.29 -35.70
CA GLU A 460 -8.20 -23.59 -35.00
C GLU A 460 -6.85 -24.32 -35.18
N LEU A 461 -6.20 -24.16 -36.34
CA LEU A 461 -4.86 -24.72 -36.61
C LEU A 461 -3.74 -24.05 -35.80
N LEU A 462 -3.95 -22.83 -35.29
CA LEU A 462 -3.01 -22.12 -34.43
C LEU A 462 -3.06 -22.58 -32.95
N ASN A 463 -3.75 -23.70 -32.66
CA ASN A 463 -3.83 -24.30 -31.31
C ASN A 463 -4.43 -23.41 -30.20
N VAL A 464 -5.30 -22.47 -30.57
CA VAL A 464 -5.96 -21.53 -29.63
C VAL A 464 -6.79 -22.25 -28.54
N GLY A 465 -7.18 -23.50 -28.76
CA GLY A 465 -7.93 -24.31 -27.79
C GLY A 465 -7.23 -24.56 -26.46
N GLN A 466 -5.89 -24.70 -26.44
CA GLN A 466 -5.12 -24.84 -25.20
C GLN A 466 -5.11 -23.56 -24.34
N THR A 467 -5.37 -22.39 -24.95
CA THR A 467 -5.29 -21.10 -24.26
C THR A 467 -6.40 -20.86 -23.24
N PHE A 468 -7.58 -21.48 -23.40
CA PHE A 468 -8.66 -21.31 -22.43
C PHE A 468 -8.37 -22.09 -21.14
N ASP A 469 -7.83 -23.30 -21.25
CA ASP A 469 -7.44 -24.10 -20.09
C ASP A 469 -6.27 -23.48 -19.35
N TYR A 470 -5.29 -22.95 -20.08
CA TYR A 470 -4.21 -22.17 -19.48
C TYR A 470 -4.75 -20.91 -18.75
N TRP A 471 -5.70 -20.20 -19.36
CA TRP A 471 -6.33 -19.05 -18.70
C TRP A 471 -7.14 -19.46 -17.47
N LEU A 472 -7.87 -20.58 -17.50
CA LEU A 472 -8.57 -21.06 -16.31
C LEU A 472 -7.61 -21.41 -15.18
N GLN A 473 -6.45 -21.98 -15.50
CA GLN A 473 -5.39 -22.25 -14.53
C GLN A 473 -4.77 -20.96 -13.97
N SER A 474 -4.80 -19.85 -14.72
CA SER A 474 -4.29 -18.57 -14.23
C SER A 474 -5.26 -17.80 -13.32
N LEU A 475 -6.55 -18.17 -13.30
CA LEU A 475 -7.56 -17.50 -12.48
C LEU A 475 -7.57 -17.99 -11.02
N PRO A 476 -7.99 -17.13 -10.06
CA PRO A 476 -8.30 -17.57 -8.70
C PRO A 476 -9.37 -18.68 -8.70
N TYR A 477 -9.19 -19.69 -7.84
CA TYR A 477 -10.11 -20.84 -7.72
C TYR A 477 -11.61 -20.48 -7.63
N PRO A 478 -12.01 -19.41 -6.89
CA PRO A 478 -13.41 -19.01 -6.82
C PRO A 478 -14.08 -18.71 -8.18
N LEU A 479 -13.29 -18.34 -9.19
CA LEU A 479 -13.77 -17.97 -10.52
C LEU A 479 -13.55 -19.09 -11.54
N SER A 480 -12.37 -19.72 -11.51
CA SER A 480 -12.02 -20.81 -12.43
C SER A 480 -12.92 -22.03 -12.24
N SER A 481 -13.29 -22.36 -11.00
CA SER A 481 -14.18 -23.48 -10.68
C SER A 481 -15.52 -23.39 -11.42
N ILE A 482 -16.16 -22.22 -11.39
CA ILE A 482 -17.46 -21.99 -12.05
C ILE A 482 -17.33 -22.16 -13.58
N LEU A 483 -16.29 -21.59 -14.18
CA LEU A 483 -16.04 -21.71 -15.62
C LEU A 483 -15.68 -23.14 -16.03
N SER A 484 -15.00 -23.89 -15.17
CA SER A 484 -14.70 -25.31 -15.37
C SER A 484 -16.00 -26.13 -15.42
N THR A 485 -16.89 -25.92 -14.46
CA THR A 485 -18.21 -26.57 -14.42
C THR A 485 -19.03 -26.21 -15.66
N CYS A 486 -19.06 -24.93 -16.06
CA CYS A 486 -19.67 -24.49 -17.32
C CYS A 486 -19.12 -25.23 -18.55
N LYS A 487 -17.79 -25.43 -18.61
CA LYS A 487 -17.13 -26.15 -19.71
C LYS A 487 -17.54 -27.63 -19.73
N ALA A 488 -17.55 -28.28 -18.58
CA ALA A 488 -17.83 -29.70 -18.41
C ALA A 488 -19.30 -30.07 -18.64
N ASP A 489 -20.22 -29.15 -18.39
CA ASP A 489 -21.66 -29.38 -18.58
C ASP A 489 -21.99 -29.68 -20.06
N ARG A 490 -22.99 -30.52 -20.32
CA ARG A 490 -23.49 -30.81 -21.68
C ARG A 490 -24.81 -30.09 -21.97
N ASN A 491 -25.54 -29.65 -20.94
CA ASN A 491 -26.79 -28.93 -21.07
C ASN A 491 -26.56 -27.43 -21.27
N ILE A 492 -27.02 -26.90 -22.40
CA ILE A 492 -26.85 -25.49 -22.76
C ILE A 492 -27.55 -24.54 -21.78
N GLU A 493 -28.69 -24.94 -21.21
CA GLU A 493 -29.41 -24.14 -20.22
C GLU A 493 -28.58 -23.98 -18.93
N HIS A 494 -27.96 -25.06 -18.48
CA HIS A 494 -27.07 -25.01 -17.33
C HIS A 494 -25.84 -24.15 -17.63
N LYS A 495 -25.27 -24.23 -18.83
CA LYS A 495 -24.15 -23.35 -19.23
C LYS A 495 -24.50 -21.87 -19.15
N VAL A 496 -25.71 -21.49 -19.57
CA VAL A 496 -26.20 -20.10 -19.41
C VAL A 496 -26.26 -19.72 -17.93
N THR A 497 -26.75 -20.62 -17.07
CA THR A 497 -26.75 -20.40 -15.61
C THR A 497 -25.34 -20.24 -15.04
N HIS A 498 -24.42 -21.17 -15.32
CA HIS A 498 -23.04 -21.10 -14.85
C HIS A 498 -22.33 -19.82 -15.31
N LEU A 499 -22.58 -19.33 -16.52
CA LEU A 499 -22.01 -18.06 -16.97
C LEU A 499 -22.59 -16.86 -16.20
N LEU A 500 -23.90 -16.83 -15.94
CA LEU A 500 -24.50 -15.79 -15.09
C LEU A 500 -23.93 -15.82 -13.68
N ASP A 501 -23.79 -17.02 -13.10
CA ASP A 501 -23.23 -17.23 -11.77
C ASP A 501 -21.76 -16.79 -11.71
N PHE A 502 -20.98 -17.02 -12.78
CA PHE A 502 -19.62 -16.50 -12.90
C PHE A 502 -19.57 -14.97 -12.81
N PHE A 503 -20.45 -14.25 -13.52
CA PHE A 503 -20.45 -12.77 -13.47
C PHE A 503 -20.89 -12.25 -12.10
N GLU A 504 -21.86 -12.90 -11.46
CA GLU A 504 -22.27 -12.56 -10.09
C GLU A 504 -21.12 -12.80 -9.10
N ALA A 505 -20.49 -13.98 -9.14
CA ALA A 505 -19.33 -14.33 -8.33
C ALA A 505 -18.15 -13.37 -8.55
N TYR A 506 -17.90 -12.97 -9.80
CA TYR A 506 -16.86 -12.01 -10.14
C TYR A 506 -17.11 -10.62 -9.54
N SER A 507 -18.37 -10.18 -9.49
CA SER A 507 -18.76 -8.93 -8.83
C SER A 507 -18.50 -8.98 -7.33
N VAL A 508 -18.93 -10.06 -6.66
CA VAL A 508 -18.67 -10.30 -5.22
C VAL A 508 -17.17 -10.36 -4.95
N PHE A 509 -16.41 -11.07 -5.79
CA PHE A 509 -14.97 -11.23 -5.66
C PHE A 509 -14.24 -9.89 -5.70
N ASN A 510 -14.46 -9.09 -6.75
CA ASN A 510 -13.82 -7.78 -6.89
C ASN A 510 -14.23 -6.81 -5.76
N ALA A 511 -15.52 -6.78 -5.40
CA ALA A 511 -15.99 -5.95 -4.29
C ALA A 511 -15.36 -6.36 -2.97
N THR A 512 -15.21 -7.67 -2.71
CA THR A 512 -14.57 -8.21 -1.51
C THR A 512 -13.11 -7.78 -1.43
N ILE A 513 -12.33 -7.90 -2.52
CA ILE A 513 -10.92 -7.47 -2.53
C ILE A 513 -10.80 -5.99 -2.20
N MET A 514 -11.56 -5.14 -2.90
CA MET A 514 -11.50 -3.70 -2.67
C MET A 514 -11.91 -3.35 -1.25
N LEU A 515 -13.05 -3.88 -0.78
CA LEU A 515 -13.58 -3.60 0.56
C LEU A 515 -12.63 -4.07 1.67
N SER A 516 -12.00 -5.24 1.48
CA SER A 516 -11.02 -5.77 2.44
C SER A 516 -9.79 -4.90 2.55
N SER A 517 -9.32 -4.39 1.41
CA SER A 517 -8.14 -3.51 1.35
C SER A 517 -8.42 -2.17 2.05
N ILE A 518 -9.51 -1.49 1.66
CA ILE A 518 -9.81 -0.14 2.18
C ILE A 518 -10.30 -0.15 3.63
N SER A 519 -10.96 -1.22 4.08
CA SER A 519 -11.48 -1.31 5.46
C SER A 519 -10.41 -1.73 6.48
N ALA A 520 -9.23 -2.15 6.03
CA ALA A 520 -8.08 -2.40 6.90
C ALA A 520 -7.64 -1.15 7.68
N ASN A 521 -7.93 0.05 7.15
CA ASN A 521 -7.80 1.32 7.86
C ASN A 521 -9.17 2.00 7.96
N LYS A 522 -9.79 1.92 9.15
CA LYS A 522 -11.14 2.45 9.42
C LYS A 522 -11.25 3.96 9.17
N GLU A 523 -10.24 4.74 9.54
CA GLU A 523 -10.25 6.20 9.35
C GLU A 523 -10.25 6.58 7.86
N PHE A 524 -9.39 5.91 7.09
CA PHE A 524 -9.35 6.06 5.64
C PHE A 524 -10.67 5.62 5.00
N PHE A 525 -11.23 4.49 5.46
CA PHE A 525 -12.53 4.01 5.02
C PHE A 525 -13.64 5.03 5.27
N ASP A 526 -13.77 5.52 6.51
CA ASP A 526 -14.85 6.43 6.91
C ASP A 526 -14.75 7.78 6.18
N SER A 527 -13.53 8.28 6.00
CA SER A 527 -13.26 9.56 5.34
C SER A 527 -13.59 9.54 3.85
N TYR A 528 -13.27 8.45 3.15
CA TYR A 528 -13.35 8.40 1.70
C TYR A 528 -14.47 7.52 1.14
N PHE A 529 -14.92 6.49 1.85
CA PHE A 529 -15.77 5.42 1.31
C PHE A 529 -17.09 5.20 2.05
N SER A 530 -17.31 5.82 3.22
CA SER A 530 -18.57 5.69 3.97
C SER A 530 -19.83 5.99 3.13
N HIS A 531 -19.74 6.95 2.20
CA HIS A 531 -20.82 7.29 1.27
C HIS A 531 -21.16 6.17 0.26
N CYS A 532 -20.24 5.25 -0.04
CA CYS A 532 -20.52 4.11 -0.92
C CYS A 532 -21.43 3.06 -0.27
N ILE A 533 -21.60 3.14 1.05
CA ILE A 533 -22.40 2.21 1.85
C ILE A 533 -23.72 2.85 2.29
N LYS A 534 -23.71 4.16 2.56
CA LYS A 534 -24.88 4.93 2.97
C LYS A 534 -25.79 5.22 1.76
N THR A 535 -26.75 4.35 1.49
CA THR A 535 -27.82 4.63 0.52
C THR A 535 -28.93 5.48 1.15
N GLU A 536 -29.58 6.35 0.37
CA GLU A 536 -30.66 7.26 0.82
C GLU A 536 -31.86 6.54 1.48
N ASP A 537 -32.02 5.24 1.25
CA ASP A 537 -32.90 4.36 2.02
C ASP A 537 -32.14 3.71 3.19
N GLU A 538 -32.04 4.41 4.32
CA GLU A 538 -31.54 3.88 5.61
C GLU A 538 -32.34 2.65 6.12
N LYS A 539 -33.40 2.22 5.41
CA LYS A 539 -34.27 1.10 5.78
C LYS A 539 -33.91 -0.23 5.13
N ASN A 540 -33.10 -0.25 4.06
CA ASN A 540 -32.80 -1.49 3.36
C ASN A 540 -31.42 -2.01 3.78
N ASN A 541 -31.41 -2.89 4.79
CA ASN A 541 -30.28 -3.76 5.16
C ASN A 541 -29.90 -4.67 3.96
N TRP A 542 -29.36 -4.07 2.90
CA TRP A 542 -29.13 -4.72 1.61
C TRP A 542 -28.18 -5.89 1.74
N ILE A 543 -27.25 -5.83 2.70
CA ILE A 543 -26.32 -6.92 2.99
C ILE A 543 -27.03 -8.14 3.57
N CYS A 544 -28.14 -7.95 4.31
CA CYS A 544 -28.97 -9.06 4.78
C CYS A 544 -29.73 -9.76 3.65
N LYS A 545 -29.82 -9.16 2.46
CA LYS A 545 -30.38 -9.75 1.23
C LYS A 545 -29.55 -9.31 0.02
N ALA A 546 -28.27 -9.69 -0.01
CA ALA A 546 -27.38 -9.24 -1.06
C ALA A 546 -27.79 -9.85 -2.42
N SER A 547 -27.62 -9.07 -3.48
CA SER A 547 -27.96 -9.43 -4.85
C SER A 547 -26.81 -9.03 -5.78
N PHE A 548 -26.81 -9.57 -6.99
CA PHE A 548 -25.88 -9.16 -8.03
C PHE A 548 -25.88 -7.63 -8.24
N THR A 549 -27.06 -6.99 -8.27
CA THR A 549 -27.21 -5.53 -8.34
C THR A 549 -26.50 -4.81 -7.19
N ASN A 550 -26.70 -5.27 -5.95
CA ASN A 550 -26.13 -4.62 -4.78
C ASN A 550 -24.59 -4.64 -4.83
N TRP A 551 -24.01 -5.77 -5.22
CA TRP A 551 -22.55 -5.91 -5.38
C TRP A 551 -21.99 -5.07 -6.54
N ASN A 552 -22.72 -4.97 -7.66
CA ASN A 552 -22.34 -4.11 -8.78
C ASN A 552 -22.33 -2.63 -8.39
N ILE A 553 -23.35 -2.16 -7.65
CA ILE A 553 -23.44 -0.77 -7.17
C ILE A 553 -22.30 -0.45 -6.21
N LEU A 554 -22.10 -1.30 -5.20
CA LEU A 554 -21.02 -1.11 -4.23
C LEU A 554 -19.67 -1.12 -4.93
N GLY A 555 -19.37 -2.16 -5.71
CA GLY A 555 -18.12 -2.31 -6.43
C GLY A 555 -17.83 -1.13 -7.37
N ALA A 556 -18.82 -0.66 -8.12
CA ALA A 556 -18.66 0.50 -8.99
C ALA A 556 -18.33 1.79 -8.22
N CYS A 557 -18.95 2.00 -7.06
CA CYS A 557 -18.65 3.13 -6.18
C CYS A 557 -17.21 3.05 -5.63
N LEU A 558 -16.84 1.90 -5.06
CA LEU A 558 -15.49 1.64 -4.53
C LEU A 558 -14.43 1.84 -5.62
N ALA A 559 -14.64 1.27 -6.80
CA ALA A 559 -13.75 1.40 -7.94
C ALA A 559 -13.58 2.86 -8.37
N LYS A 560 -14.69 3.61 -8.49
CA LYS A 560 -14.66 5.03 -8.88
C LYS A 560 -13.86 5.86 -7.88
N LYS A 561 -14.12 5.70 -6.60
CA LYS A 561 -13.44 6.47 -5.56
C LYS A 561 -11.95 6.10 -5.46
N THR A 562 -11.61 4.82 -5.59
CA THR A 562 -10.23 4.35 -5.62
C THR A 562 -9.44 4.97 -6.78
N ARG A 563 -10.01 5.02 -8.00
CA ARG A 563 -9.37 5.70 -9.14
C ARG A 563 -9.09 7.18 -8.88
N GLN A 564 -10.00 7.87 -8.19
CA GLN A 564 -9.81 9.28 -7.81
C GLN A 564 -8.64 9.44 -6.81
N LEU A 565 -8.55 8.56 -5.81
CA LEU A 565 -7.47 8.58 -4.82
C LEU A 565 -6.11 8.23 -5.42
N LEU A 566 -6.06 7.30 -6.38
CA LEU A 566 -4.82 6.98 -7.11
C LEU A 566 -4.33 8.12 -8.02
N ALA A 567 -5.22 9.04 -8.40
CA ALA A 567 -4.86 10.24 -9.15
C ALA A 567 -4.40 11.40 -8.24
N ASP A 568 -4.78 11.38 -6.96
CA ASP A 568 -4.38 12.38 -5.98
C ASP A 568 -2.97 12.11 -5.43
N LYS A 569 -2.11 13.13 -5.36
CA LYS A 569 -0.70 12.95 -4.96
C LYS A 569 -0.53 12.60 -3.49
N GLU A 570 -1.42 13.08 -2.62
CA GLU A 570 -1.31 12.88 -1.17
C GLU A 570 -1.86 11.51 -0.76
N SER A 571 -2.98 11.09 -1.34
CA SER A 571 -3.69 9.87 -0.95
C SER A 571 -3.20 8.62 -1.67
N LYS A 572 -2.49 8.76 -2.80
CA LYS A 572 -2.09 7.64 -3.66
C LYS A 572 -1.25 6.59 -2.95
N ASP A 573 -0.22 7.01 -2.21
CA ASP A 573 0.73 6.06 -1.62
C ASP A 573 0.06 5.23 -0.51
N LEU A 574 -0.75 5.87 0.34
CA LEU A 574 -1.57 5.17 1.32
C LEU A 574 -2.56 4.22 0.65
N CYS A 575 -3.23 4.69 -0.42
CA CYS A 575 -4.17 3.86 -1.16
C CYS A 575 -3.49 2.62 -1.74
N LEU A 576 -2.29 2.72 -2.33
CA LEU A 576 -1.56 1.55 -2.82
C LEU A 576 -1.13 0.62 -1.68
N LYS A 577 -0.67 1.18 -0.55
CA LYS A 577 -0.26 0.40 0.62
C LYS A 577 -1.39 -0.46 1.18
N LEU A 578 -2.61 0.09 1.29
CA LEU A 578 -3.78 -0.65 1.77
C LEU A 578 -4.17 -1.85 0.89
N PHE A 579 -3.81 -1.82 -0.39
CA PHE A 579 -4.00 -2.93 -1.31
C PHE A 579 -2.79 -3.88 -1.35
N GLY A 580 -1.79 -3.72 -0.47
CA GLY A 580 -0.58 -4.55 -0.45
C GLY A 580 0.42 -4.21 -1.55
N ASN A 581 0.48 -2.94 -1.96
CA ASN A 581 1.34 -2.42 -3.03
C ASN A 581 1.22 -3.19 -4.37
N PRO A 582 0.00 -3.25 -4.93
CA PRO A 582 -0.29 -3.98 -6.16
C PRO A 582 0.38 -3.37 -7.39
N THR A 583 0.40 -4.16 -8.47
CA THR A 583 0.76 -3.68 -9.79
C THR A 583 -0.27 -2.68 -10.32
N LYS A 584 0.15 -1.82 -11.25
CA LYS A 584 -0.77 -0.86 -11.90
C LYS A 584 -1.85 -1.60 -12.69
N GLU A 585 -1.47 -2.71 -13.31
CA GLU A 585 -2.33 -3.58 -14.10
C GLU A 585 -3.44 -4.18 -13.22
N PHE A 586 -3.09 -4.69 -12.03
CA PHE A 586 -4.06 -5.19 -11.06
C PHE A 586 -5.02 -4.10 -10.60
N MET A 587 -4.50 -2.93 -10.22
CA MET A 587 -5.36 -1.81 -9.82
C MET A 587 -6.29 -1.36 -10.94
N ASN A 588 -5.79 -1.29 -12.18
CA ASN A 588 -6.62 -0.94 -13.33
C ASN A 588 -7.72 -1.97 -13.58
N LEU A 589 -7.45 -3.27 -13.35
CA LEU A 589 -8.42 -4.34 -13.52
C LEU A 589 -9.56 -4.21 -12.50
N ILE A 590 -9.23 -4.27 -11.20
CA ILE A 590 -10.25 -4.31 -10.14
C ILE A 590 -11.03 -3.00 -10.03
N THR A 591 -10.43 -1.89 -10.45
CA THR A 591 -11.08 -0.59 -10.48
C THR A 591 -11.61 -0.20 -11.87
N SER A 592 -11.73 -1.11 -12.84
CA SER A 592 -12.14 -0.72 -14.21
C SER A 592 -13.61 -0.30 -14.31
N ALA A 593 -13.87 0.91 -14.81
CA ALA A 593 -15.25 1.34 -15.10
C ALA A 593 -15.92 0.51 -16.20
N GLU A 594 -15.15 0.06 -17.19
CA GLU A 594 -15.65 -0.77 -18.28
C GLU A 594 -16.09 -2.16 -17.78
N VAL A 595 -15.35 -2.73 -16.82
CA VAL A 595 -15.71 -4.02 -16.21
C VAL A 595 -17.08 -3.91 -15.52
N TYR A 596 -17.32 -2.84 -14.77
CA TYR A 596 -18.62 -2.61 -14.13
C TYR A 596 -19.74 -2.32 -15.14
N ASN A 597 -19.45 -1.70 -16.29
CA ASN A 597 -20.43 -1.58 -17.36
C ASN A 597 -20.82 -2.95 -17.94
N ILE A 598 -19.84 -3.84 -18.16
CA ILE A 598 -20.11 -5.21 -18.60
C ILE A 598 -20.97 -5.96 -17.57
N LEU A 599 -20.64 -5.86 -16.28
CA LEU A 599 -21.41 -6.51 -15.22
C LEU A 599 -22.86 -6.03 -15.18
N ARG A 600 -23.10 -4.72 -15.37
CA ARG A 600 -24.44 -4.15 -15.45
C ARG A 600 -25.20 -4.62 -16.69
N GLU A 601 -24.57 -4.69 -17.86
CA GLU A 601 -25.21 -5.22 -19.08
C GLU A 601 -25.62 -6.70 -18.90
N VAL A 602 -24.76 -7.52 -18.29
CA VAL A 602 -25.09 -8.92 -17.98
C VAL A 602 -26.21 -9.03 -16.93
N GLU A 603 -26.20 -8.15 -15.92
CA GLU A 603 -27.26 -8.08 -14.92
C GLU A 603 -28.62 -7.77 -15.56
N GLU A 604 -28.69 -6.86 -16.51
CA GLU A 604 -29.91 -6.55 -17.28
C GLU A 604 -30.43 -7.79 -18.00
N TYR A 605 -29.56 -8.55 -18.67
CA TYR A 605 -29.94 -9.83 -19.28
C TYR A 605 -30.41 -10.85 -18.25
N ARG A 606 -29.73 -10.97 -17.11
CA ARG A 606 -30.14 -11.88 -16.02
C ARG A 606 -31.54 -11.54 -15.52
N ASN A 607 -31.82 -10.27 -15.30
CA ASN A 607 -33.13 -9.81 -14.82
C ASN A 607 -34.21 -10.02 -15.88
N LEU A 608 -33.90 -9.78 -17.16
CA LEU A 608 -34.81 -10.05 -18.27
C LEU A 608 -35.11 -11.55 -18.44
N TRP A 609 -34.09 -12.41 -18.37
CA TRP A 609 -34.21 -13.83 -18.70
C TRP A 609 -34.67 -14.70 -17.52
N LYS A 610 -34.16 -14.47 -16.31
CA LYS A 610 -34.50 -15.24 -15.11
C LYS A 610 -35.55 -14.55 -14.23
N GLY A 611 -35.58 -13.22 -14.18
CA GLY A 611 -36.53 -12.47 -13.34
C GLY A 611 -37.91 -12.34 -13.97
N HIS A 612 -37.98 -12.16 -15.29
CA HIS A 612 -39.23 -11.87 -16.02
C HIS A 612 -39.43 -12.71 -17.30
N GLY A 613 -38.59 -13.72 -17.54
CA GLY A 613 -38.59 -14.49 -18.79
C GLY A 613 -39.45 -15.77 -18.76
N ALA A 614 -40.06 -16.11 -19.90
CA ALA A 614 -40.69 -17.41 -20.12
C ALA A 614 -39.64 -18.50 -20.41
N ILE A 615 -40.02 -19.78 -20.23
CA ILE A 615 -39.22 -20.94 -20.65
C ILE A 615 -39.03 -20.87 -22.17
N VAL A 616 -37.80 -21.04 -22.63
CA VAL A 616 -37.42 -20.94 -24.05
C VAL A 616 -36.88 -22.26 -24.60
N ASN A 617 -36.82 -22.36 -25.92
CA ASN A 617 -36.27 -23.54 -26.60
C ASN A 617 -34.72 -23.56 -26.58
N GLN A 618 -34.12 -24.67 -27.01
CA GLN A 618 -32.66 -24.82 -27.03
C GLN A 618 -31.96 -23.81 -27.96
N GLU A 619 -32.58 -23.42 -29.08
CA GLU A 619 -31.99 -22.44 -30.01
C GLU A 619 -31.82 -21.07 -29.33
N GLU A 620 -32.82 -20.66 -28.53
CA GLU A 620 -32.75 -19.44 -27.76
C GLU A 620 -31.73 -19.53 -26.61
N TYR A 621 -31.62 -20.68 -25.93
CA TYR A 621 -30.54 -20.89 -24.96
C TYR A 621 -29.15 -20.82 -25.59
N GLN A 622 -28.98 -21.35 -26.81
CA GLN A 622 -27.73 -21.21 -27.55
C GLN A 622 -27.41 -19.73 -27.87
N LYS A 623 -28.42 -18.94 -28.28
CA LYS A 623 -28.26 -17.48 -28.49
C LYS A 623 -27.85 -16.77 -27.20
N ARG A 624 -28.52 -17.06 -26.08
CA ARG A 624 -28.19 -16.50 -24.75
C ARG A 624 -26.77 -16.87 -24.33
N PHE A 625 -26.37 -18.13 -24.55
CA PHE A 625 -25.02 -18.60 -24.27
C PHE A 625 -23.97 -17.86 -25.12
N ASP A 626 -24.22 -17.69 -26.42
CA ASP A 626 -23.31 -16.98 -27.32
C ASP A 626 -23.16 -15.50 -26.94
N ILE A 627 -24.25 -14.85 -26.49
CA ILE A 627 -24.23 -13.48 -25.93
C ILE A 627 -23.33 -13.42 -24.69
N LEU A 628 -23.56 -14.29 -23.70
CA LEU A 628 -22.77 -14.32 -22.46
C LEU A 628 -21.31 -14.67 -22.71
N LYS A 629 -21.02 -15.57 -23.66
CA LYS A 629 -19.66 -15.90 -24.09
C LYS A 629 -18.96 -14.70 -24.73
N GLY A 630 -19.69 -13.86 -25.46
CA GLY A 630 -19.19 -12.57 -25.95
C GLY A 630 -18.74 -11.65 -24.81
N TYR A 631 -19.56 -11.52 -23.76
CA TYR A 631 -19.19 -10.76 -22.56
C TYR A 631 -18.02 -11.39 -21.78
N LEU A 632 -17.97 -12.71 -21.69
CA LEU A 632 -16.86 -13.42 -21.05
C LEU A 632 -15.55 -13.13 -21.79
N SER A 633 -15.58 -13.09 -23.13
CA SER A 633 -14.41 -12.72 -23.94
C SER A 633 -13.95 -11.29 -23.68
N LYS A 634 -14.88 -10.34 -23.53
CA LYS A 634 -14.56 -8.95 -23.15
C LYS A 634 -13.86 -8.90 -21.78
N ILE A 635 -14.38 -9.60 -20.77
CA ILE A 635 -13.73 -9.67 -19.45
C ILE A 635 -12.36 -10.36 -19.53
N ARG A 636 -12.26 -11.52 -20.21
CA ARG A 636 -11.01 -12.26 -20.38
C ARG A 636 -9.89 -11.38 -20.96
N SER A 637 -10.20 -10.55 -21.95
CA SER A 637 -9.23 -9.62 -22.54
C SER A 637 -8.68 -8.58 -21.57
N ARG A 638 -9.42 -8.28 -20.49
CA ARG A 638 -9.03 -7.34 -19.43
C ARG A 638 -8.31 -8.04 -18.28
N ILE A 639 -8.76 -9.24 -17.90
CA ILE A 639 -8.10 -10.05 -16.86
C ILE A 639 -6.72 -10.50 -17.33
N SER A 640 -6.61 -11.01 -18.56
CA SER A 640 -5.35 -11.48 -19.15
C SER A 640 -4.51 -12.30 -18.14
N PHE A 641 -3.26 -11.91 -17.93
CA PHE A 641 -2.29 -12.51 -17.00
C PHE A 641 -2.14 -11.70 -15.70
N VAL A 642 -3.10 -10.83 -15.37
CA VAL A 642 -3.02 -9.95 -14.19
C VAL A 642 -2.95 -10.73 -12.87
N TYR A 643 -3.55 -11.93 -12.82
CA TYR A 643 -3.50 -12.83 -11.67
C TYR A 643 -2.25 -13.75 -11.64
N ASP A 644 -1.29 -13.55 -12.53
CA ASP A 644 0.00 -14.25 -12.43
C ASP A 644 0.92 -13.57 -11.42
N ASP A 645 0.82 -12.24 -11.30
CA ASP A 645 1.59 -11.44 -10.34
C ASP A 645 0.91 -11.36 -8.95
N VAL A 646 -0.18 -12.10 -8.73
CA VAL A 646 -1.03 -12.01 -7.54
C VAL A 646 -1.49 -13.38 -7.09
N SER A 647 -1.18 -13.75 -5.84
CA SER A 647 -1.57 -15.03 -5.27
C SER A 647 -2.68 -14.85 -4.25
N LEU A 648 -3.79 -15.56 -4.46
CA LEU A 648 -4.77 -15.81 -3.40
C LEU A 648 -4.27 -17.01 -2.59
N ILE A 649 -4.05 -16.83 -1.30
CA ILE A 649 -3.39 -17.83 -0.44
C ILE A 649 -4.25 -18.20 0.77
N LEU A 650 -4.12 -19.45 1.20
CA LEU A 650 -4.70 -19.97 2.43
C LEU A 650 -3.59 -20.48 3.36
N PRO A 651 -3.25 -19.74 4.44
CA PRO A 651 -2.16 -20.08 5.35
C PRO A 651 -2.40 -21.36 6.14
N SER A 652 -1.34 -22.16 6.31
CA SER A 652 -1.39 -23.45 7.02
C SER A 652 -0.41 -23.54 8.19
N LEU A 653 0.89 -23.39 7.92
CA LEU A 653 2.00 -23.47 8.86
C LEU A 653 2.83 -22.21 8.73
N MET A 654 3.29 -21.67 9.85
CA MET A 654 4.07 -20.45 9.90
C MET A 654 5.23 -20.65 10.85
N ASP A 655 6.40 -20.22 10.41
CA ASP A 655 7.61 -20.13 11.21
C ASP A 655 8.10 -18.68 11.24
N PHE A 656 8.58 -18.24 12.40
CA PHE A 656 9.09 -16.88 12.58
C PHE A 656 10.59 -16.93 12.80
N ASP A 657 11.34 -16.35 11.87
CA ASP A 657 12.79 -16.48 11.82
C ASP A 657 13.53 -15.29 12.48
N GLU A 658 12.90 -14.72 13.50
CA GLU A 658 13.27 -13.50 14.24
C GLU A 658 13.12 -12.17 13.49
N GLU A 659 12.80 -12.18 12.20
CA GLU A 659 12.61 -10.96 11.40
C GLU A 659 11.35 -11.01 10.54
N ILE A 660 11.13 -12.11 9.82
CA ILE A 660 9.98 -12.32 8.94
C ILE A 660 9.30 -13.65 9.25
N TYR A 661 8.06 -13.78 8.79
CA TYR A 661 7.30 -15.02 8.85
C TYR A 661 7.45 -15.77 7.54
N ASN A 662 7.97 -16.99 7.60
CA ASN A 662 7.95 -17.94 6.50
C ASN A 662 6.69 -18.78 6.64
N THR A 663 5.72 -18.55 5.76
CA THR A 663 4.41 -19.20 5.84
C THR A 663 4.21 -20.15 4.67
N ARG A 664 3.95 -21.42 4.97
CA ARG A 664 3.45 -22.38 3.99
C ARG A 664 1.95 -22.17 3.81
N CYS A 665 1.56 -21.90 2.58
CA CYS A 665 0.19 -21.64 2.18
C CYS A 665 -0.24 -22.62 1.09
N LYS A 666 -1.56 -22.80 0.95
CA LYS A 666 -2.14 -23.31 -0.29
C LYS A 666 -2.37 -22.15 -1.25
N GLU A 667 -1.91 -22.26 -2.49
CA GLU A 667 -2.20 -21.29 -3.55
C GLU A 667 -3.57 -21.62 -4.17
N ILE A 668 -4.51 -20.69 -3.98
CA ILE A 668 -5.91 -20.82 -4.34
C ILE A 668 -6.12 -20.36 -5.78
N LYS A 669 -5.55 -21.14 -6.71
CA LYS A 669 -5.48 -20.81 -8.14
C LYS A 669 -5.83 -22.05 -8.96
N GLY A 670 -6.45 -21.84 -10.12
CA GLY A 670 -6.77 -22.92 -11.05
C GLY A 670 -7.80 -23.91 -10.50
N PHE A 671 -7.41 -25.18 -10.28
CA PHE A 671 -8.31 -26.26 -9.88
C PHE A 671 -7.75 -27.00 -8.66
N LEU A 672 -8.58 -27.87 -8.06
CA LEU A 672 -8.12 -28.78 -7.01
C LEU A 672 -7.25 -29.91 -7.61
N PRO A 673 -6.24 -30.42 -6.87
CA PRO A 673 -5.77 -29.96 -5.56
C PRO A 673 -4.89 -28.69 -5.65
N PHE A 674 -4.88 -27.89 -4.58
CA PHE A 674 -4.04 -26.69 -4.50
C PHE A 674 -2.57 -27.01 -4.20
N GLU A 675 -1.69 -26.35 -4.93
CA GLU A 675 -0.24 -26.42 -4.72
C GLU A 675 0.17 -25.72 -3.42
N ASP A 676 1.25 -26.22 -2.82
CA ASP A 676 1.89 -25.54 -1.69
C ASP A 676 2.78 -24.40 -2.19
N LYS A 677 2.71 -23.28 -1.51
CA LYS A 677 3.52 -22.09 -1.78
C LYS A 677 4.09 -21.53 -0.50
N GLU A 678 5.38 -21.24 -0.50
CA GLU A 678 6.02 -20.51 0.59
C GLU A 678 5.92 -19.01 0.33
N VAL A 679 5.52 -18.26 1.36
CA VAL A 679 5.41 -16.80 1.31
C VAL A 679 6.11 -16.18 2.52
N GLU A 680 6.86 -15.12 2.26
CA GLU A 680 7.51 -14.30 3.29
C GLU A 680 6.57 -13.14 3.65
N THR A 681 6.22 -12.97 4.93
CA THR A 681 5.36 -11.87 5.38
C THR A 681 5.93 -11.13 6.58
N ILE A 682 5.63 -9.84 6.69
CA ILE A 682 6.02 -9.02 7.85
C ILE A 682 4.99 -9.05 8.99
N THR A 683 3.80 -9.56 8.70
CA THR A 683 2.72 -9.73 9.66
C THR A 683 2.33 -11.20 9.76
N PRO A 684 1.89 -11.68 10.95
CA PRO A 684 1.42 -13.03 11.10
C PRO A 684 0.07 -13.21 10.37
N LEU A 685 -0.05 -14.31 9.63
CA LEU A 685 -1.29 -14.74 8.99
C LEU A 685 -2.15 -15.63 9.88
N VAL A 686 -3.46 -15.39 9.84
CA VAL A 686 -4.43 -16.22 10.55
C VAL A 686 -4.73 -17.45 9.70
N LYS A 687 -4.52 -18.63 10.29
CA LYS A 687 -4.82 -19.92 9.66
C LYS A 687 -6.25 -19.95 9.11
N ASN A 688 -6.43 -20.56 7.95
CA ASN A 688 -7.72 -20.74 7.27
C ASN A 688 -8.47 -19.43 6.93
N LYS A 689 -7.79 -18.28 6.90
CA LYS A 689 -8.31 -17.03 6.33
C LYS A 689 -7.69 -16.80 4.97
N LEU A 690 -8.46 -16.24 4.04
CA LEU A 690 -7.96 -15.92 2.71
C LEU A 690 -7.16 -14.62 2.75
N TYR A 691 -6.03 -14.60 2.04
CA TYR A 691 -5.22 -13.41 1.84
C TYR A 691 -4.88 -13.26 0.36
N ILE A 692 -4.72 -12.02 -0.08
CA ILE A 692 -4.04 -11.70 -1.33
C ILE A 692 -2.62 -11.25 -0.98
N ILE A 693 -1.64 -11.79 -1.68
CA ILE A 693 -0.26 -11.31 -1.64
C ILE A 693 0.21 -11.03 -3.08
N HIS A 694 0.80 -9.86 -3.27
CA HIS A 694 1.39 -9.46 -4.53
C HIS A 694 2.81 -10.02 -4.64
N GLU A 695 3.20 -10.38 -5.86
CA GLU A 695 4.55 -10.89 -6.11
C GLU A 695 5.61 -9.88 -5.62
N ASN A 696 6.64 -10.40 -4.95
CA ASN A 696 7.72 -9.60 -4.34
C ASN A 696 7.28 -8.60 -3.24
N GLN A 697 6.08 -8.75 -2.69
CA GLN A 697 5.59 -7.98 -1.54
C GLN A 697 5.53 -8.84 -0.28
N TYR A 698 5.65 -8.20 0.89
CA TYR A 698 5.61 -8.87 2.21
C TYR A 698 4.37 -8.50 3.03
N GLU A 699 3.53 -7.61 2.51
CA GLU A 699 2.30 -7.13 3.15
C GLU A 699 1.09 -7.81 2.51
N PRO A 700 0.54 -8.87 3.13
CA PRO A 700 -0.63 -9.55 2.62
C PRO A 700 -1.92 -8.83 3.04
N VAL A 701 -2.88 -8.78 2.13
CA VAL A 701 -4.21 -8.22 2.39
C VAL A 701 -5.16 -9.34 2.82
N LYS A 702 -5.58 -9.32 4.09
CA LYS A 702 -6.57 -10.25 4.61
C LYS A 702 -7.93 -9.97 3.97
N LEU A 703 -8.54 -10.97 3.34
CA LEU A 703 -9.88 -10.83 2.79
C LEU A 703 -10.94 -10.93 3.89
N LEU A 704 -11.96 -10.07 3.78
CA LEU A 704 -13.20 -10.19 4.54
C LEU A 704 -13.85 -11.55 4.24
N PRO A 705 -14.53 -12.16 5.22
CA PRO A 705 -15.07 -13.52 5.15
C PRO A 705 -16.31 -13.67 4.24
N LEU A 706 -16.40 -12.89 3.16
CA LEU A 706 -17.47 -12.94 2.16
C LEU A 706 -17.25 -14.05 1.13
N ILE A 707 -16.04 -14.60 1.07
CA ILE A 707 -15.67 -15.77 0.28
C ILE A 707 -14.95 -16.75 1.19
N ARG A 708 -15.28 -18.04 1.11
CA ARG A 708 -14.69 -19.10 1.94
C ARG A 708 -14.31 -20.30 1.11
N ILE A 709 -13.20 -20.91 1.48
CA ILE A 709 -12.77 -22.21 0.98
C ILE A 709 -12.72 -23.14 2.16
N MET A 710 -13.60 -24.12 2.15
CA MET A 710 -13.79 -25.03 3.27
C MET A 710 -14.43 -26.33 2.77
N PRO A 711 -14.25 -27.43 3.51
CA PRO A 711 -15.01 -28.65 3.27
C PRO A 711 -16.51 -28.39 3.44
N GLY A 712 -17.33 -29.00 2.58
CA GLY A 712 -18.77 -29.03 2.77
C GLY A 712 -19.13 -29.73 4.09
N PRO A 713 -19.99 -29.15 4.97
CA PRO A 713 -20.35 -29.73 6.26
C PRO A 713 -20.81 -31.19 6.24
N LYS A 714 -21.36 -31.66 5.13
CA LYS A 714 -21.86 -33.03 4.95
C LYS A 714 -20.93 -33.92 4.14
N THR A 715 -20.14 -33.33 3.25
CA THR A 715 -19.39 -34.06 2.21
C THR A 715 -17.89 -34.13 2.47
N ASP A 716 -17.36 -33.30 3.37
CA ASP A 716 -15.92 -33.11 3.63
C ASP A 716 -15.05 -32.72 2.41
N ASN A 717 -15.67 -32.44 1.26
CA ASN A 717 -15.00 -32.01 0.04
C ASN A 717 -14.84 -30.49 0.03
N ASN A 718 -13.63 -30.01 -0.26
CA ASN A 718 -13.37 -28.58 -0.37
C ASN A 718 -14.18 -27.93 -1.49
N ALA A 719 -14.96 -26.91 -1.15
CA ALA A 719 -15.69 -26.08 -2.09
C ALA A 719 -15.45 -24.60 -1.80
N CYS A 720 -15.74 -23.76 -2.80
CA CYS A 720 -15.76 -22.31 -2.66
C CYS A 720 -17.19 -21.80 -2.44
N TYR A 721 -17.37 -21.01 -1.39
CA TYR A 721 -18.65 -20.49 -0.95
C TYR A 721 -18.64 -18.96 -0.94
N PHE A 722 -19.65 -18.34 -1.56
CA PHE A 722 -19.85 -16.89 -1.63
C PHE A 722 -20.99 -16.46 -0.71
N TYR A 723 -20.81 -15.35 0.00
CA TYR A 723 -21.84 -14.79 0.85
C TYR A 723 -23.07 -14.40 0.04
N ASN A 724 -24.25 -14.79 0.53
CA ASN A 724 -25.53 -14.46 -0.11
C ASN A 724 -26.40 -13.56 0.78
N ARG A 725 -26.67 -13.98 2.01
CA ARG A 725 -27.59 -13.26 2.90
C ARG A 725 -27.33 -13.58 4.36
N TYR A 726 -27.91 -12.76 5.24
CA TYR A 726 -27.90 -12.99 6.67
C TYR A 726 -29.31 -13.20 7.17
N ASP A 727 -29.53 -14.30 7.87
CA ASP A 727 -30.77 -14.53 8.59
C ASP A 727 -30.65 -13.92 9.98
N THR A 728 -31.31 -12.78 10.19
CA THR A 728 -31.33 -12.08 11.47
C THR A 728 -32.10 -12.81 12.56
N LYS A 729 -33.01 -13.73 12.20
CA LYS A 729 -33.77 -14.54 13.17
C LYS A 729 -32.93 -15.71 13.68
N GLU A 730 -32.25 -16.41 12.77
CA GLU A 730 -31.41 -17.55 13.13
C GLU A 730 -29.99 -17.17 13.54
N ASN A 731 -29.59 -15.91 13.31
CA ASN A 731 -28.25 -15.39 13.56
C ASN A 731 -27.17 -16.13 12.75
N LYS A 732 -27.49 -16.49 11.50
CA LYS A 732 -26.63 -17.26 10.59
C LYS A 732 -26.42 -16.55 9.25
N ALA A 733 -25.21 -16.66 8.73
CA ALA A 733 -24.89 -16.26 7.37
C ALA A 733 -25.10 -17.44 6.41
N ARG A 734 -25.81 -17.19 5.30
CA ARG A 734 -26.02 -18.13 4.21
C ARG A 734 -24.97 -17.89 3.13
N PHE A 735 -24.27 -18.96 2.75
CA PHE A 735 -23.35 -18.95 1.62
C PHE A 735 -23.78 -19.94 0.55
N LEU A 736 -23.43 -19.65 -0.70
CA LEU A 736 -23.73 -20.45 -1.88
C LEU A 736 -22.45 -20.90 -2.59
N SER A 737 -22.44 -22.14 -3.07
CA SER A 737 -21.45 -22.61 -4.05
C SER A 737 -22.10 -22.68 -5.42
N TYR A 738 -21.43 -22.11 -6.42
CA TYR A 738 -21.88 -22.10 -7.81
C TYR A 738 -21.34 -23.27 -8.65
N HIS A 739 -20.53 -24.15 -8.05
CA HIS A 739 -19.92 -25.29 -8.76
C HIS A 739 -20.10 -26.63 -8.03
N PHE A 740 -20.43 -26.61 -6.73
CA PHE A 740 -20.52 -27.81 -5.91
C PHE A 740 -21.98 -28.17 -5.64
N GLU A 741 -22.53 -29.05 -6.46
CA GLU A 741 -23.96 -29.41 -6.43
C GLU A 741 -24.34 -30.22 -5.19
N ASP A 742 -23.46 -31.09 -4.71
CA ASP A 742 -23.72 -31.98 -3.56
C ASP A 742 -24.04 -31.20 -2.27
N GLU A 743 -23.44 -30.03 -2.10
CA GLU A 743 -23.71 -29.13 -0.99
C GLU A 743 -23.61 -27.66 -1.42
N ALA A 744 -24.56 -27.26 -2.28
CA ALA A 744 -24.61 -25.94 -2.90
C ALA A 744 -24.91 -24.79 -1.92
N GLU A 745 -25.37 -25.07 -0.70
CA GLU A 745 -25.69 -24.07 0.31
C GLU A 745 -25.22 -24.50 1.69
N VAL A 746 -24.66 -23.54 2.44
CA VAL A 746 -24.31 -23.70 3.85
C VAL A 746 -24.83 -22.51 4.67
N ASN A 747 -25.29 -22.80 5.90
CA ASN A 747 -25.75 -21.79 6.85
C ASN A 747 -24.90 -21.87 8.11
N LEU A 748 -24.11 -20.83 8.39
CA LEU A 748 -23.09 -20.83 9.43
C LEU A 748 -23.38 -19.75 10.49
N TYR A 749 -23.18 -20.09 11.76
CA TYR A 749 -22.98 -19.06 12.79
C TYR A 749 -21.61 -18.44 12.57
N ASP A 750 -21.58 -17.13 12.35
CA ASP A 750 -20.39 -16.50 11.78
C ASP A 750 -20.14 -15.11 12.35
N ASP A 751 -19.41 -15.07 13.46
CA ASP A 751 -19.05 -13.82 14.12
C ASP A 751 -18.09 -12.97 13.26
N ASP A 752 -17.30 -13.59 12.38
CA ASP A 752 -16.46 -12.86 11.45
C ASP A 752 -17.32 -12.09 10.44
N VAL A 753 -18.40 -12.68 9.93
CA VAL A 753 -19.34 -11.96 9.04
C VAL A 753 -20.07 -10.84 9.78
N LYS A 754 -20.43 -11.03 11.06
CA LYS A 754 -20.99 -9.94 11.87
C LYS A 754 -20.03 -8.77 12.01
N SER A 755 -18.72 -9.03 12.13
CA SER A 755 -17.73 -7.94 12.14
C SER A 755 -17.75 -7.13 10.84
N VAL A 756 -18.03 -7.76 9.69
CA VAL A 756 -18.22 -7.06 8.40
C VAL A 756 -19.44 -6.14 8.44
N PHE A 757 -20.50 -6.49 9.18
CA PHE A 757 -21.67 -5.63 9.31
C PHE A 757 -21.38 -4.34 10.05
N SER A 758 -20.42 -4.30 10.97
CA SER A 758 -20.00 -3.03 11.57
C SER A 758 -19.41 -2.04 10.55
N ILE A 759 -18.84 -2.56 9.45
CA ILE A 759 -18.33 -1.78 8.33
C ILE A 759 -19.47 -1.43 7.36
N LEU A 760 -20.30 -2.41 7.03
CA LEU A 760 -21.35 -2.30 6.01
C LEU A 760 -22.68 -1.71 6.49
N MET A 761 -22.88 -1.60 7.80
CA MET A 761 -24.07 -1.03 8.45
C MET A 761 -23.63 -0.27 9.71
N PRO A 762 -23.06 0.95 9.60
CA PRO A 762 -22.45 1.63 10.74
C PRO A 762 -23.40 2.08 11.86
N HIS A 763 -24.69 1.75 11.81
CA HIS A 763 -25.69 2.17 12.79
C HIS A 763 -26.73 1.08 13.07
N HIS A 764 -26.54 0.38 14.19
CA HIS A 764 -27.60 -0.07 15.10
C HIS A 764 -27.08 -0.02 16.54
#